data_AF-A0AAJ2ES10-F1
#
_entry.id   AF-A0AAJ2ES10-F1
#
_cell.length_a   1.000
_cell.length_b   1.000
_cell.length_c   1.000
_cell.angle_alpha   90.00
_cell.angle_beta   90.00
_cell.angle_gamma   90.00
#
_symmetry.space_group_name_H-M   'P 1'
#
loop_
_entity.id
_entity.type
_entity.pdbx_description
1 polymer ?
#
loop_
_entity_poly.entity_id
_entity_poly.type
_entity_poly.pdbx_seq_one_letter_code
_entity_poly.pdbx_strand_id
1 'polypeptide(L)'
;MSFLENAKIRTKILSLIVPVAMVGLTGLGLVSFNYKNADTVYSDLLARNGVGATELFRANTSLVAAGYDTTLALVLKEQSIDIGMVEATYKKDVVTLVQRLENAAKLMPELASKITPVKDRAITITKSMDQVWDAMRSGDYPKARERLAGISGDTEAWRTDIRAISEGNLTSVLQQSDDLSAQTNSTILTSLSVLGGLFAAAIAMSLWVSARGITGPIARLSARMVSLAGGETREEIDGVDRKDEVGQMAQAVSVFRENALERIRLEQEADANRSLSEKERIARDEQKAKEAADTQFAVDHLADGLSRLSDGDVCYRISQPFVAHLDTVRENFNASAEKLQSALTRVAENARGIDAGANEIRSAADDLAKRTEQQAASVEETAAALEEITTTVKDSTRRAQEAGHLVAKARTGAEQSGEVVRKAVIAMERIEKSSGEISNIISVIDEIAFQTNLLALNAGVEAARAGEAGKGFAVVAQEVRELAQRSASAAKDIKGLISTSNTQVQEGVELVGETGRALETIVAEVQEINRHVMAIVEAAQEQSSGLQQINTAVNQMDQDTQKNAAMVEETTAASHGLAREASSLNQLLGQFKLSATFEAPIRAATPAERPAASPARALGRKLATAFNGNAAVKQDWQEF
;
A
#
# COMPACT_ATOMS: atom_id res chain seq x y z
N MET A 1 54.02 30.16 18.44
CA MET A 1 54.68 28.98 17.82
C MET A 1 55.62 28.21 18.75
N SER A 2 56.10 28.79 19.86
CA SER A 2 57.00 28.12 20.83
C SER A 2 56.49 26.79 21.44
N PHE A 3 55.17 26.62 21.60
CA PHE A 3 54.60 25.36 22.11
C PHE A 3 54.80 24.18 21.13
N LEU A 4 54.66 24.43 19.82
CA LEU A 4 54.78 23.39 18.79
C LEU A 4 56.23 22.98 18.52
N GLU A 5 57.21 23.80 18.90
CA GLU A 5 58.64 23.49 18.73
C GLU A 5 59.16 22.51 19.79
N ASN A 6 58.53 22.50 20.97
CA ASN A 6 58.97 21.71 22.14
C ASN A 6 57.99 20.61 22.56
N ALA A 7 56.81 20.52 21.95
CA ALA A 7 55.85 19.46 22.22
C ALA A 7 56.29 18.12 21.59
N LYS A 8 55.94 17.00 22.23
CA LYS A 8 56.18 15.66 21.70
C LYS A 8 55.45 15.43 20.36
N ILE A 9 56.02 14.63 19.45
CA ILE A 9 55.43 14.29 18.14
C ILE A 9 53.99 13.75 18.30
N ARG A 10 53.77 12.84 19.26
CA ARG A 10 52.43 12.31 19.58
C ARG A 10 51.44 13.44 19.96
N THR A 11 51.89 14.40 20.77
CA THR A 11 51.07 15.53 21.21
C THR A 11 50.75 16.48 20.05
N LYS A 12 51.69 16.69 19.11
CA LYS A 12 51.44 17.48 17.89
C LYS A 12 50.39 16.81 17.01
N ILE A 13 50.48 15.50 16.80
CA ILE A 13 49.49 14.74 16.02
C ILE A 13 48.10 14.78 16.68
N LEU A 14 48.01 14.53 18.00
CA LEU A 14 46.75 14.62 18.73
C LEU A 14 46.14 16.03 18.72
N SER A 15 46.97 17.08 18.80
CA SER A 15 46.51 18.48 18.72
C SER A 15 45.92 18.85 17.36
N LEU A 16 46.20 18.08 16.31
CA LEU A 16 45.63 18.24 14.97
C LEU A 16 44.37 17.40 14.79
N ILE A 17 44.33 16.16 15.30
CA ILE A 17 43.20 15.24 15.11
C ILE A 17 41.97 15.64 15.95
N VAL A 18 42.19 16.02 17.22
CA VAL A 18 41.08 16.29 18.16
C VAL A 18 40.19 17.46 17.70
N PRO A 19 40.71 18.61 17.23
CA PRO A 19 39.87 19.69 16.70
C PRO A 19 39.09 19.28 15.45
N VAL A 20 39.68 18.50 14.53
CA VAL A 20 38.99 18.02 13.32
C VAL A 20 37.83 17.09 13.69
N ALA A 21 38.05 16.18 14.63
CA ALA A 21 36.99 15.30 15.13
C ALA A 21 35.86 16.08 15.83
N MET A 22 36.20 17.11 16.62
CA MET A 22 35.20 17.98 17.23
C MET A 22 34.37 18.75 16.18
N VAL A 23 35.01 19.31 15.15
CA VAL A 23 34.30 19.98 14.04
C VAL A 23 33.32 19.02 13.36
N GLY A 24 33.73 17.77 13.10
CA GLY A 24 32.86 16.74 12.55
C GLY A 24 31.64 16.44 13.43
N LEU A 25 31.85 16.22 14.73
CA LEU A 25 30.78 15.92 15.68
C LEU A 25 29.82 17.10 15.89
N THR A 26 30.33 18.32 16.04
CA THR A 26 29.52 19.54 16.16
C THR A 26 28.73 19.79 14.87
N GLY A 27 29.36 19.60 13.72
CA GLY A 27 28.72 19.70 12.42
C GLY A 27 27.56 18.72 12.25
N LEU A 28 27.78 17.46 12.60
CA LEU A 28 26.75 16.42 12.55
C LEU A 28 25.57 16.75 13.48
N GLY A 29 25.86 17.23 14.69
CA GLY A 29 24.83 17.65 15.65
C GLY A 29 23.97 18.81 15.14
N LEU A 30 24.58 19.81 14.51
CA LEU A 30 23.89 20.99 14.00
C LEU A 30 22.99 20.66 12.80
N VAL A 31 23.50 19.83 11.86
CA VAL A 31 22.70 19.32 10.73
C VAL A 31 21.52 18.48 11.24
N SER A 32 21.78 17.57 12.19
CA SER A 32 20.74 16.69 12.75
C SER A 32 19.66 17.49 13.50
N PHE A 33 20.04 18.55 14.23
CA PHE A 33 19.09 19.46 14.88
C PHE A 33 18.21 20.23 13.87
N ASN A 34 18.83 20.79 12.82
CA ASN A 34 18.09 21.51 11.78
C ASN A 34 17.16 20.57 11.00
N TYR A 35 17.60 19.35 10.71
CA TYR A 35 16.79 18.34 10.05
C TYR A 35 15.57 17.95 10.90
N LYS A 36 15.78 17.73 12.21
CA LYS A 36 14.69 17.44 13.14
C LYS A 36 13.68 18.59 13.25
N ASN A 37 14.15 19.85 13.23
CA ASN A 37 13.26 21.00 13.23
C ASN A 37 12.44 21.08 11.94
N ALA A 38 13.06 20.87 10.77
CA ALA A 38 12.37 20.83 9.48
C ALA A 38 11.30 19.71 9.43
N ASP A 39 11.65 18.52 9.91
CA ASP A 39 10.75 17.36 10.01
C ASP A 39 9.56 17.64 10.94
N THR A 40 9.79 18.32 12.07
CA THR A 40 8.73 18.70 13.01
C THR A 40 7.78 19.71 12.40
N VAL A 41 8.29 20.72 11.69
CA VAL A 41 7.47 21.73 11.00
C VAL A 41 6.66 21.09 9.87
N TYR A 42 7.26 20.21 9.07
CA TYR A 42 6.58 19.50 7.99
C TYR A 42 5.48 18.56 8.53
N SER A 43 5.77 17.85 9.62
CA SER A 43 4.79 16.99 10.30
C SER A 43 3.62 17.78 10.88
N ASP A 44 3.88 18.95 11.49
CA ASP A 44 2.83 19.84 12.01
C ASP A 44 1.97 20.43 10.87
N LEU A 45 2.59 20.81 9.75
CA LEU A 45 1.91 21.29 8.55
C LEU A 45 0.93 20.22 8.02
N LEU A 46 1.38 18.98 7.86
CA LEU A 46 0.54 17.87 7.39
C LEU A 46 -0.57 17.52 8.38
N ALA A 47 -0.24 17.36 9.67
CA ALA A 47 -1.18 16.92 10.68
C ALA A 47 -2.26 17.97 10.97
N ARG A 48 -1.94 19.27 10.93
CA ARG A 48 -2.89 20.34 11.22
C ARG A 48 -3.62 20.83 9.98
N ASN A 49 -2.90 21.26 8.94
CA ASN A 49 -3.54 21.81 7.75
C ASN A 49 -4.25 20.74 6.92
N GLY A 50 -3.69 19.52 6.82
CA GLY A 50 -4.33 18.42 6.10
C GLY A 50 -5.66 17.99 6.73
N VAL A 51 -5.65 17.76 8.06
CA VAL A 51 -6.86 17.39 8.80
C VAL A 51 -7.85 18.55 8.86
N GLY A 52 -7.39 19.78 9.10
CA GLY A 52 -8.24 20.97 9.12
C GLY A 52 -8.92 21.25 7.77
N ALA A 53 -8.19 21.13 6.66
CA ALA A 53 -8.76 21.28 5.32
C ALA A 53 -9.79 20.19 5.01
N THR A 54 -9.52 18.96 5.45
CA THR A 54 -10.48 17.85 5.33
C THR A 54 -11.76 18.14 6.12
N GLU A 55 -11.66 18.68 7.34
CA GLU A 55 -12.82 19.09 8.13
C GLU A 55 -13.62 20.22 7.45
N LEU A 56 -12.98 21.19 6.79
CA LEU A 56 -13.66 22.22 5.99
C LEU A 56 -14.40 21.62 4.78
N PHE A 57 -13.76 20.71 4.05
CA PHE A 57 -14.40 20.04 2.92
C PHE A 57 -15.61 19.22 3.38
N ARG A 58 -15.44 18.47 4.46
CA ARG A 58 -16.51 17.69 5.09
C ARG A 58 -17.63 18.58 5.63
N ALA A 59 -17.34 19.76 6.15
CA ALA A 59 -18.35 20.74 6.54
C ALA A 59 -19.16 21.19 5.32
N ASN A 60 -18.51 21.51 4.21
CA ASN A 60 -19.20 21.86 2.97
C ASN A 60 -20.13 20.73 2.49
N THR A 61 -19.66 19.48 2.50
CA THR A 61 -20.49 18.31 2.15
C THR A 61 -21.69 18.17 3.08
N SER A 62 -21.52 18.36 4.40
CA SER A 62 -22.63 18.30 5.36
C SER A 62 -23.70 19.36 5.11
N LEU A 63 -23.32 20.60 4.76
CA LEU A 63 -24.31 21.64 4.45
C LEU A 63 -25.06 21.35 3.15
N VAL A 64 -24.35 20.87 2.12
CA VAL A 64 -24.98 20.49 0.85
C VAL A 64 -25.94 19.31 1.05
N ALA A 65 -25.53 18.30 1.83
CA ALA A 65 -26.37 17.17 2.19
C ALA A 65 -27.63 17.61 2.97
N ALA A 66 -27.48 18.50 3.96
CA ALA A 66 -28.62 19.06 4.69
C ALA A 66 -29.61 19.79 3.76
N GLY A 67 -29.12 20.58 2.80
CA GLY A 67 -29.98 21.24 1.82
C GLY A 67 -30.67 20.27 0.86
N TYR A 68 -29.97 19.21 0.43
CA TYR A 68 -30.56 18.13 -0.35
C TYR A 68 -31.66 17.41 0.44
N ASP A 69 -31.40 17.02 1.68
CA ASP A 69 -32.36 16.35 2.56
C ASP A 69 -33.60 17.21 2.81
N THR A 70 -33.45 18.51 3.05
CA THR A 70 -34.59 19.44 3.17
C THR A 70 -35.42 19.49 1.88
N THR A 71 -34.77 19.52 0.72
CA THR A 71 -35.46 19.56 -0.58
C THR A 71 -36.16 18.23 -0.88
N LEU A 72 -35.48 17.11 -0.64
CA LEU A 72 -36.01 15.76 -0.82
C LEU A 72 -37.19 15.51 0.12
N ALA A 73 -37.07 15.88 1.39
CA ALA A 73 -38.14 15.76 2.37
C ALA A 73 -39.39 16.53 1.96
N LEU A 74 -39.24 17.72 1.39
CA LEU A 74 -40.38 18.49 0.86
C LEU A 74 -41.11 17.75 -0.25
N VAL A 75 -40.37 17.21 -1.22
CA VAL A 75 -40.94 16.45 -2.34
C VAL A 75 -41.62 15.17 -1.85
N LEU A 76 -40.96 14.41 -0.97
CA LEU A 76 -41.49 13.14 -0.43
C LEU A 76 -42.75 13.38 0.42
N LYS A 77 -42.73 14.42 1.28
CA LYS A 77 -43.85 14.71 2.16
C LYS A 77 -45.09 15.16 1.41
N GLU A 78 -44.93 15.93 0.32
CA GLU A 78 -46.02 16.28 -0.59
C GLU A 78 -46.67 15.05 -1.24
N GLN A 79 -45.89 13.99 -1.47
CA GLN A 79 -46.37 12.70 -1.99
C GLN A 79 -46.90 11.76 -0.89
N SER A 80 -47.07 12.26 0.34
CA SER A 80 -47.49 11.47 1.52
C SER A 80 -46.54 10.32 1.87
N ILE A 81 -45.26 10.42 1.47
CA ILE A 81 -44.21 9.47 1.83
C ILE A 81 -43.63 9.82 3.20
N ASP A 82 -43.25 8.81 3.98
CA ASP A 82 -42.58 9.01 5.26
C ASP A 82 -41.18 9.62 5.08
N ILE A 83 -40.85 10.59 5.93
CA ILE A 83 -39.60 11.36 5.89
C ILE A 83 -38.77 11.17 7.16
N GLY A 84 -39.16 10.27 8.07
CA GLY A 84 -38.50 10.09 9.37
C GLY A 84 -37.01 9.79 9.26
N MET A 85 -36.61 8.96 8.28
CA MET A 85 -35.19 8.70 8.02
C MET A 85 -34.44 9.93 7.48
N VAL A 86 -35.05 10.69 6.57
CA VAL A 86 -34.46 11.91 6.00
C VAL A 86 -34.28 12.97 7.09
N GLU A 87 -35.27 13.13 7.97
CA GLU A 87 -35.19 14.06 9.11
C GLU A 87 -34.08 13.68 10.09
N ALA A 88 -33.88 12.38 10.34
CA ALA A 88 -32.80 11.90 11.19
C ALA A 88 -31.41 12.19 10.61
N THR A 89 -31.22 11.96 9.29
CA THR A 89 -29.98 12.28 8.58
C THR A 89 -29.70 13.77 8.58
N TYR A 90 -30.70 14.59 8.24
CA TYR A 90 -30.60 16.05 8.29
C TYR A 90 -30.12 16.56 9.66
N LYS A 91 -30.75 16.11 10.76
CA LYS A 91 -30.37 16.54 12.11
C LYS A 91 -28.92 16.17 12.45
N LYS A 92 -28.48 14.98 12.04
CA LYS A 92 -27.10 14.52 12.21
C LYS A 92 -26.11 15.39 11.42
N ASP A 93 -26.45 15.73 10.19
CA ASP A 93 -25.59 16.55 9.32
C ASP A 93 -25.48 18.00 9.83
N VAL A 94 -26.56 18.58 10.35
CA VAL A 94 -26.52 19.91 11.00
C VAL A 94 -25.60 19.92 12.22
N VAL A 95 -25.68 18.91 13.10
CA VAL A 95 -24.80 18.82 14.28
C VAL A 95 -23.34 18.65 13.87
N THR A 96 -23.07 17.75 12.91
CA THR A 96 -21.71 17.48 12.46
C THR A 96 -21.10 18.63 11.67
N LEU A 97 -21.89 19.40 10.93
CA LEU A 97 -21.47 20.61 10.24
C LEU A 97 -20.80 21.61 11.20
N VAL A 98 -21.48 21.97 12.29
CA VAL A 98 -20.96 22.95 13.25
C VAL A 98 -19.69 22.41 13.92
N GLN A 99 -19.70 21.14 14.34
CA GLN A 99 -18.53 20.51 14.95
C GLN A 99 -17.31 20.52 14.02
N ARG A 100 -17.50 20.23 12.73
CA ARG A 100 -16.43 20.23 11.72
C ARG A 100 -15.82 21.62 11.54
N LEU A 101 -16.64 22.67 11.54
CA LEU A 101 -16.14 24.04 11.44
C LEU A 101 -15.35 24.47 12.68
N GLU A 102 -15.78 24.05 13.87
CA GLU A 102 -15.03 24.31 15.10
C GLU A 102 -13.70 23.55 15.15
N ASN A 103 -13.70 22.30 14.70
CA ASN A 103 -12.48 21.51 14.59
C ASN A 103 -11.52 22.13 13.57
N ALA A 104 -12.03 22.53 12.41
CA ALA A 104 -11.24 23.22 11.39
C ALA A 104 -10.59 24.51 11.93
N ALA A 105 -11.34 25.33 12.68
CA ALA A 105 -10.81 26.56 13.29
C ALA A 105 -9.75 26.27 14.37
N LYS A 106 -9.89 25.18 15.15
CA LYS A 106 -8.90 24.77 16.15
C LYS A 106 -7.61 24.23 15.52
N LEU A 107 -7.75 23.46 14.44
CA LEU A 107 -6.62 22.86 13.73
C LEU A 107 -5.87 23.90 12.90
N MET A 108 -6.57 24.88 12.34
CA MET A 108 -6.00 25.95 11.50
C MET A 108 -6.23 27.33 12.15
N PRO A 109 -5.51 27.65 13.25
CA PRO A 109 -5.72 28.89 14.00
C PRO A 109 -5.50 30.15 13.15
N GLU A 110 -4.62 30.10 12.15
CA GLU A 110 -4.39 31.20 11.21
C GLU A 110 -5.62 31.52 10.33
N LEU A 111 -6.48 30.52 10.10
CA LEU A 111 -7.72 30.66 9.34
C LEU A 111 -8.95 30.82 10.24
N ALA A 112 -8.83 30.72 11.56
CA ALA A 112 -9.95 30.77 12.50
C ALA A 112 -10.78 32.05 12.37
N SER A 113 -10.13 33.19 12.09
CA SER A 113 -10.81 34.48 11.86
C SER A 113 -11.67 34.50 10.59
N LYS A 114 -11.34 33.67 9.59
CA LYS A 114 -12.10 33.49 8.34
C LYS A 114 -13.16 32.40 8.47
N ILE A 115 -12.90 31.35 9.25
CA ILE A 115 -13.83 30.23 9.47
C ILE A 115 -14.99 30.64 10.39
N THR A 116 -14.77 31.55 11.34
CA THR A 116 -15.81 31.98 12.28
C THR A 116 -17.04 32.60 11.60
N PRO A 117 -16.91 33.61 10.72
CA PRO A 117 -18.06 34.15 9.98
C PRO A 117 -18.80 33.12 9.14
N VAL A 118 -18.05 32.16 8.58
CA VAL A 118 -18.60 31.04 7.81
C VAL A 118 -19.45 30.16 8.72
N LYS A 119 -18.95 29.77 9.90
CA LYS A 119 -19.72 29.03 10.91
C LYS A 119 -21.03 29.72 11.28
N ASP A 120 -21.01 31.03 11.53
CA ASP A 120 -22.21 31.80 11.88
C ASP A 120 -23.23 31.81 10.73
N ARG A 121 -22.75 31.86 9.47
CA ARG A 121 -23.59 31.72 8.29
C ARG A 121 -24.19 30.31 8.18
N ALA A 122 -23.42 29.25 8.42
CA ALA A 122 -23.95 27.89 8.46
C ALA A 122 -25.11 27.76 9.46
N ILE A 123 -24.94 28.29 10.68
CA ILE A 123 -25.99 28.28 11.71
C ILE A 123 -27.24 29.03 11.24
N THR A 124 -27.07 30.14 10.53
CA THR A 124 -28.18 30.92 9.97
C THR A 124 -28.92 30.16 8.87
N ILE A 125 -28.17 29.47 7.98
CA ILE A 125 -28.72 28.63 6.92
C ILE A 125 -29.50 27.45 7.52
N THR A 126 -28.92 26.72 8.48
CA THR A 126 -29.60 25.56 9.09
C THR A 126 -30.83 25.97 9.87
N LYS A 127 -30.82 27.13 10.55
CA LYS A 127 -32.02 27.69 11.18
C LYS A 127 -33.12 28.01 10.16
N SER A 128 -32.75 28.44 8.96
CA SER A 128 -33.71 28.69 7.88
C SER A 128 -34.24 27.37 7.30
N MET A 129 -33.40 26.34 7.19
CA MET A 129 -33.83 24.98 6.83
C MET A 129 -34.79 24.41 7.87
N ASP A 130 -34.56 24.62 9.17
CA ASP A 130 -35.48 24.21 10.24
C ASP A 130 -36.88 24.84 10.07
N GLN A 131 -36.95 26.10 9.63
CA GLN A 131 -38.24 26.75 9.32
C GLN A 131 -38.97 26.08 8.14
N VAL A 132 -38.24 25.51 7.17
CA VAL A 132 -38.83 24.71 6.09
C VAL A 132 -39.41 23.42 6.68
N TRP A 133 -38.65 22.72 7.53
CA TRP A 133 -39.10 21.53 8.23
C TRP A 133 -40.34 21.77 9.10
N ASP A 134 -40.40 22.89 9.82
CA ASP A 134 -41.56 23.26 10.62
C ASP A 134 -42.79 23.57 9.75
N ALA A 135 -42.61 24.29 8.63
CA ALA A 135 -43.69 24.55 7.67
C ALA A 135 -44.24 23.25 7.08
N MET A 136 -43.36 22.30 6.71
CA MET A 136 -43.75 20.96 6.25
C MET A 136 -44.56 20.18 7.29
N ARG A 137 -44.16 20.21 8.57
CA ARG A 137 -44.91 19.54 9.65
C ARG A 137 -46.29 20.15 9.87
N SER A 138 -46.43 21.47 9.64
CA SER A 138 -47.71 22.16 9.73
C SER A 138 -48.62 21.99 8.50
N GLY A 139 -48.13 21.35 7.42
CA GLY A 139 -48.86 21.17 6.16
C GLY A 139 -48.88 22.41 5.25
N ASP A 140 -48.12 23.47 5.58
CA ASP A 140 -48.04 24.71 4.81
C ASP A 140 -46.92 24.62 3.75
N TYR A 141 -47.15 23.80 2.73
CA TYR A 141 -46.20 23.58 1.62
C TYR A 141 -45.86 24.84 0.80
N PRO A 142 -46.80 25.76 0.50
CA PRO A 142 -46.47 27.02 -0.16
C PRO A 142 -45.42 27.83 0.62
N LYS A 143 -45.60 27.96 1.94
CA LYS A 143 -44.63 28.64 2.81
C LYS A 143 -43.31 27.88 2.91
N ALA A 144 -43.34 26.54 2.95
CA ALA A 144 -42.12 25.73 2.91
C ALA A 144 -41.29 26.00 1.64
N ARG A 145 -41.93 26.08 0.47
CA ARG A 145 -41.26 26.43 -0.81
C ARG A 145 -40.71 27.85 -0.82
N GLU A 146 -41.48 28.82 -0.33
CA GLU A 146 -41.03 30.22 -0.20
C GLU A 146 -39.77 30.31 0.67
N ARG A 147 -39.77 29.64 1.84
CA ARG A 147 -38.63 29.58 2.75
C ARG A 147 -37.43 28.88 2.12
N LEU A 148 -37.64 27.76 1.43
CA LEU A 148 -36.59 27.03 0.75
C LEU A 148 -35.92 27.88 -0.35
N ALA A 149 -36.71 28.61 -1.14
CA ALA A 149 -36.19 29.52 -2.16
C ALA A 149 -35.34 30.65 -1.56
N GLY A 150 -35.75 31.17 -0.39
CA GLY A 150 -35.02 32.23 0.33
C GLY A 150 -33.64 31.84 0.85
N ILE A 151 -33.34 30.53 0.97
CA ILE A 151 -32.04 30.03 1.49
C ILE A 151 -30.94 30.06 0.42
N SER A 152 -31.31 30.13 -0.85
CA SER A 152 -30.38 30.02 -1.99
C SER A 152 -29.23 31.04 -1.96
N GLY A 153 -29.53 32.30 -1.62
CA GLY A 153 -28.53 33.38 -1.54
C GLY A 153 -27.47 33.15 -0.46
N ASP A 154 -27.89 32.81 0.76
CA ASP A 154 -26.95 32.52 1.85
C ASP A 154 -26.12 31.27 1.56
N THR A 155 -26.70 30.28 0.89
CA THR A 155 -25.99 29.05 0.49
C THR A 155 -24.93 29.31 -0.59
N GLU A 156 -25.20 30.23 -1.54
CA GLU A 156 -24.20 30.66 -2.53
C GLU A 156 -23.07 31.46 -1.86
N ALA A 157 -23.40 32.37 -0.94
CA ALA A 157 -22.41 33.11 -0.16
C ALA A 157 -21.52 32.16 0.66
N TRP A 158 -22.12 31.17 1.33
CA TRP A 158 -21.38 30.11 2.02
C TRP A 158 -20.40 29.38 1.11
N ARG A 159 -20.87 28.91 -0.07
CA ARG A 159 -20.02 28.17 -1.01
C ARG A 159 -18.85 29.01 -1.50
N THR A 160 -19.09 30.30 -1.72
CA THR A 160 -18.06 31.26 -2.10
C THR A 160 -17.02 31.45 -0.99
N ASP A 161 -17.47 31.66 0.26
CA ASP A 161 -16.59 31.85 1.41
C ASP A 161 -15.73 30.60 1.67
N ILE A 162 -16.33 29.40 1.67
CA ILE A 162 -15.61 28.13 1.83
C ILE A 162 -14.58 27.94 0.71
N ARG A 163 -14.96 28.17 -0.55
CA ARG A 163 -14.04 28.03 -1.69
C ARG A 163 -12.84 28.97 -1.53
N ALA A 164 -13.09 30.24 -1.18
CA ALA A 164 -12.02 31.22 -0.98
C ALA A 164 -11.08 30.82 0.17
N ILE A 165 -11.61 30.26 1.27
CA ILE A 165 -10.78 29.74 2.38
C ILE A 165 -9.96 28.53 1.91
N SER A 166 -10.57 27.58 1.19
CA SER A 166 -9.89 26.37 0.72
C SER A 166 -8.79 26.69 -0.30
N GLU A 167 -9.05 27.55 -1.28
CA GLU A 167 -8.06 27.99 -2.28
C GLU A 167 -6.93 28.80 -1.63
N GLY A 168 -7.27 29.70 -0.70
CA GLY A 168 -6.30 30.45 0.07
C GLY A 168 -5.41 29.56 0.93
N ASN A 169 -6.00 28.55 1.57
CA ASN A 169 -5.25 27.56 2.36
C ASN A 169 -4.33 26.72 1.48
N LEU A 170 -4.82 26.21 0.34
CA LEU A 170 -4.02 25.44 -0.60
C LEU A 170 -2.81 26.24 -1.09
N THR A 171 -3.03 27.51 -1.45
CA THR A 171 -1.96 28.41 -1.89
C THR A 171 -0.93 28.62 -0.76
N SER A 172 -1.41 28.88 0.46
CA SER A 172 -0.53 29.05 1.64
C SER A 172 0.29 27.80 1.96
N VAL A 173 -0.31 26.61 1.87
CA VAL A 173 0.37 25.33 2.14
C VAL A 173 1.42 25.03 1.06
N LEU A 174 1.09 25.26 -0.21
CA LEU A 174 2.06 25.10 -1.31
C LEU A 174 3.24 26.06 -1.14
N GLN A 175 2.96 27.32 -0.83
CA GLN A 175 4.02 28.31 -0.62
C GLN A 175 4.88 27.99 0.60
N GLN A 176 4.29 27.57 1.73
CA GLN A 176 5.06 27.13 2.90
C GLN A 176 5.89 25.87 2.61
N SER A 177 5.36 24.94 1.81
CA SER A 177 6.11 23.76 1.36
C SER A 177 7.32 24.14 0.51
N ASP A 178 7.13 25.06 -0.45
CA ASP A 178 8.21 25.54 -1.32
C ASP A 178 9.27 26.31 -0.53
N ASP A 179 8.84 27.20 0.38
CA ASP A 179 9.73 27.96 1.26
C ASP A 179 10.54 27.04 2.18
N LEU A 180 9.90 26.02 2.76
CA LEU A 180 10.57 25.04 3.63
C LEU A 180 11.54 24.14 2.85
N SER A 181 11.19 23.76 1.61
CA SER A 181 12.08 23.02 0.71
C SER A 181 13.30 23.86 0.33
N ALA A 182 13.09 25.12 -0.05
CA ALA A 182 14.16 26.07 -0.35
C ALA A 182 15.06 26.33 0.87
N GLN A 183 14.46 26.50 2.05
CA GLN A 183 15.20 26.69 3.30
C GLN A 183 16.00 25.45 3.67
N THR A 184 15.43 24.25 3.53
CA THR A 184 16.13 22.97 3.76
C THR A 184 17.32 22.82 2.81
N ASN A 185 17.11 23.04 1.51
CA ASN A 185 18.16 22.90 0.51
C ASN A 185 19.29 23.93 0.71
N SER A 186 18.94 25.18 1.00
CA SER A 186 19.89 26.23 1.36
C SER A 186 20.67 25.87 2.63
N THR A 187 20.00 25.37 3.67
CA THR A 187 20.62 24.94 4.93
C THR A 187 21.59 23.77 4.71
N ILE A 188 21.23 22.80 3.86
CA ILE A 188 22.11 21.68 3.49
C ILE A 188 23.35 22.21 2.75
N LEU A 189 23.17 23.01 1.70
CA LEU A 189 24.27 23.56 0.89
C LEU A 189 25.21 24.43 1.71
N THR A 190 24.67 25.33 2.55
CA THR A 190 25.47 26.19 3.42
C THR A 190 26.19 25.40 4.51
N SER A 191 25.52 24.45 5.16
CA SER A 191 26.15 23.60 6.19
C SER A 191 27.27 22.73 5.62
N LEU A 192 27.07 22.13 4.44
CA LEU A 192 28.09 21.36 3.73
C LEU A 192 29.26 22.23 3.27
N SER A 193 28.99 23.45 2.78
CA SER A 193 30.03 24.39 2.35
C SER A 193 30.89 24.86 3.53
N VAL A 194 30.26 25.17 4.67
CA VAL A 194 30.96 25.57 5.90
C VAL A 194 31.77 24.40 6.46
N LEU A 195 31.20 23.19 6.52
CA LEU A 195 31.97 22.00 6.93
C LEU A 195 33.14 21.74 5.99
N GLY A 196 32.90 21.76 4.68
CA GLY A 196 33.93 21.55 3.66
C GLY A 196 35.07 22.56 3.78
N GLY A 197 34.73 23.84 4.01
CA GLY A 197 35.70 24.90 4.27
C GLY A 197 36.49 24.68 5.56
N LEU A 198 35.82 24.29 6.66
CA LEU A 198 36.48 23.99 7.93
C LEU A 198 37.41 22.77 7.83
N PHE A 199 36.98 21.72 7.14
CA PHE A 199 37.82 20.54 6.87
C PHE A 199 39.01 20.90 5.98
N ALA A 200 38.81 21.66 4.90
CA ALA A 200 39.91 22.10 4.04
C ALA A 200 40.93 22.98 4.80
N ALA A 201 40.46 23.91 5.62
CA ALA A 201 41.31 24.75 6.47
C ALA A 201 42.07 23.92 7.52
N ALA A 202 41.41 22.94 8.14
CA ALA A 202 42.04 22.05 9.10
C ALA A 202 43.08 21.12 8.46
N ILE A 203 42.81 20.60 7.26
CA ILE A 203 43.77 19.81 6.47
C ILE A 203 44.97 20.68 6.08
N ALA A 204 44.74 21.89 5.58
CA ALA A 204 45.81 22.82 5.23
C ALA A 204 46.67 23.19 6.44
N MET A 205 46.05 23.45 7.59
CA MET A 205 46.73 23.74 8.85
C MET A 205 47.52 22.52 9.36
N SER A 206 46.96 21.31 9.24
CA SER A 206 47.62 20.05 9.58
C SER A 206 48.84 19.79 8.70
N LEU A 207 48.73 19.97 7.39
CA LEU A 207 49.84 19.88 6.45
C LEU A 207 50.93 20.92 6.76
N TRP A 208 50.54 22.16 7.09
CA TRP A 208 51.47 23.23 7.43
C TRP A 208 52.23 22.95 8.75
N VAL A 209 51.53 22.51 9.80
CA VAL A 209 52.12 22.14 11.09
C VAL A 209 53.01 20.90 10.94
N SER A 210 52.58 19.89 10.17
CA SER A 210 53.37 18.68 9.92
C SER A 210 54.67 19.01 9.16
N ALA A 211 54.57 19.77 8.07
CA ALA A 211 55.70 20.15 7.24
C ALA A 211 56.75 20.98 8.00
N ARG A 212 56.32 21.96 8.83
CA ARG A 212 57.25 22.78 9.62
C ARG A 212 57.70 22.15 10.93
N GLY A 213 56.83 21.40 11.60
CA GLY A 213 57.04 20.91 12.95
C GLY A 213 57.69 19.53 13.04
N ILE A 214 57.53 18.69 12.01
CA ILE A 214 57.98 17.29 11.98
C ILE A 214 58.82 17.02 10.73
N THR A 215 58.25 17.14 9.53
CA THR A 215 58.87 16.64 8.29
C THR A 215 60.12 17.42 7.88
N GLY A 216 60.08 18.76 7.89
CA GLY A 216 61.22 19.60 7.55
C GLY A 216 62.43 19.44 8.49
N PRO A 217 62.25 19.47 9.81
CA PRO A 217 63.32 19.23 10.77
C PRO A 217 63.97 17.84 10.65
N ILE A 218 63.17 16.78 10.45
CA ILE A 218 63.69 15.42 10.24
C ILE A 218 64.48 15.34 8.93
N ALA A 219 63.99 15.96 7.85
CA ALA A 219 64.71 16.01 6.58
C ALA A 219 66.05 16.76 6.71
N ARG A 220 66.11 17.86 7.46
CA ARG A 220 67.36 18.59 7.76
C ARG A 220 68.33 17.76 8.60
N LEU A 221 67.85 17.06 9.63
CA LEU A 221 68.69 16.16 10.44
C LEU A 221 69.21 14.98 9.63
N SER A 222 68.38 14.40 8.75
CA SER A 222 68.78 13.34 7.83
C SER A 222 69.87 13.82 6.87
N ALA A 223 69.70 15.00 6.25
CA ALA A 223 70.71 15.60 5.39
C ALA A 223 72.04 15.88 6.14
N ARG A 224 71.95 16.33 7.40
CA ARG A 224 73.14 16.54 8.26
C ARG A 224 73.84 15.26 8.67
N MET A 225 73.09 14.19 8.92
CA MET A 225 73.67 12.89 9.22
C MET A 225 74.46 12.35 8.01
N VAL A 226 73.98 12.59 6.79
CA VAL A 226 74.69 12.27 5.55
C VAL A 226 75.94 13.14 5.35
N SER A 227 75.88 14.45 5.60
CA SER A 227 77.06 15.33 5.48
C SER A 227 78.13 15.03 6.53
N LEU A 228 77.72 14.69 7.76
CA LEU A 228 78.63 14.32 8.85
C LEU A 228 79.35 12.99 8.55
N ALA A 229 78.66 12.03 7.92
CA ALA A 229 79.26 10.80 7.42
C ALA A 229 80.27 11.05 6.27
N GLY A 230 80.12 12.16 5.55
CA GLY A 230 81.07 12.62 4.52
C GLY A 230 82.30 13.37 5.05
N GLY A 231 82.44 13.54 6.37
CA GLY A 231 83.60 14.17 7.00
C GLY A 231 83.50 15.70 7.20
N GLU A 232 82.33 16.30 6.94
CA GLU A 232 82.12 17.74 7.09
C GLU A 232 81.63 18.09 8.52
N THR A 233 82.55 18.53 9.39
CA THR A 233 82.28 18.77 10.83
C THR A 233 82.12 20.24 11.23
N ARG A 234 82.28 21.17 10.28
CA ARG A 234 82.40 22.62 10.56
C ARG A 234 81.07 23.35 10.75
N GLU A 235 79.96 22.83 10.22
CA GLU A 235 78.65 23.48 10.38
C GLU A 235 77.93 23.01 11.66
N GLU A 236 77.22 23.92 12.31
CA GLU A 236 76.43 23.62 13.51
C GLU A 236 75.18 22.81 13.17
N ILE A 237 74.77 21.94 14.10
CA ILE A 237 73.56 21.13 13.96
C ILE A 237 72.39 21.97 14.44
N ASP A 238 71.51 22.32 13.50
CA ASP A 238 70.33 23.13 13.75
C ASP A 238 69.32 22.37 14.64
N GLY A 239 68.79 23.03 15.68
CA GLY A 239 67.70 22.50 16.51
C GLY A 239 68.08 21.70 17.76
N VAL A 240 69.33 21.80 18.23
CA VAL A 240 69.81 21.19 19.49
C VAL A 240 69.08 21.71 20.73
N ASP A 241 68.55 22.93 20.67
CA ASP A 241 67.85 23.57 21.81
C ASP A 241 66.40 23.09 21.98
N ARG A 242 65.92 22.22 21.09
CA ARG A 242 64.54 21.69 21.13
C ARG A 242 64.38 20.64 22.21
N LYS A 243 63.24 20.66 22.90
CA LYS A 243 62.91 19.71 23.99
C LYS A 243 62.05 18.52 23.55
N ASP A 244 61.80 18.36 22.26
CA ASP A 244 61.00 17.28 21.68
C ASP A 244 61.86 16.13 21.13
N GLU A 245 61.23 15.08 20.59
CA GLU A 245 61.95 13.91 20.07
C GLU A 245 62.91 14.26 18.92
N VAL A 246 62.60 15.31 18.16
CA VAL A 246 63.48 15.82 17.09
C VAL A 246 64.71 16.51 17.71
N GLY A 247 64.55 17.24 18.81
CA GLY A 247 65.66 17.79 19.60
C GLY A 247 66.55 16.70 20.21
N GLN A 248 65.96 15.61 20.71
CA GLN A 248 66.73 14.44 21.18
C GLN A 248 67.55 13.81 20.05
N MET A 249 67.00 13.74 18.84
CA MET A 249 67.75 13.30 17.65
C MET A 249 68.85 14.29 17.28
N ALA A 250 68.60 15.61 17.30
CA ALA A 250 69.61 16.63 17.04
C ALA A 250 70.76 16.60 18.06
N GLN A 251 70.45 16.38 19.34
CA GLN A 251 71.43 16.25 20.41
C GLN A 251 72.23 14.96 20.29
N ALA A 252 71.60 13.84 19.89
CA ALA A 252 72.31 12.61 19.56
C ALA A 252 73.26 12.81 18.36
N VAL A 253 72.84 13.53 17.32
CA VAL A 253 73.70 13.88 16.17
C VAL A 253 74.82 14.85 16.59
N SER A 254 74.61 15.72 17.58
CA SER A 254 75.64 16.58 18.18
C SER A 254 76.69 15.77 18.95
N VAL A 255 76.25 14.76 19.71
CA VAL A 255 77.14 13.80 20.37
C VAL A 255 77.90 12.97 19.32
N PHE A 256 77.31 12.65 18.17
CA PHE A 256 78.03 12.03 17.05
C PHE A 256 79.06 12.97 16.41
N ARG A 257 78.78 14.28 16.28
CA ARG A 257 79.74 15.30 15.83
C ARG A 257 80.90 15.47 16.81
N GLU A 258 80.62 15.50 18.12
CA GLU A 258 81.64 15.54 19.18
C GLU A 258 82.50 14.27 19.19
N ASN A 259 81.89 13.09 19.06
CA ASN A 259 82.63 11.82 18.98
C ASN A 259 83.40 11.67 17.64
N ALA A 260 82.91 12.23 16.53
CA ALA A 260 83.64 12.28 15.27
C ALA A 260 84.87 13.21 15.33
N LEU A 261 84.87 14.21 16.21
CA LEU A 261 86.02 15.07 16.52
C LEU A 261 86.97 14.44 17.57
N GLU A 262 86.48 13.59 18.47
CA GLU A 262 87.31 12.85 19.45
C GLU A 262 88.03 11.64 18.81
N ARG A 263 87.44 11.03 17.76
CA ARG A 263 87.97 9.84 17.07
C ARG A 263 89.14 10.13 16.12
N ILE A 264 89.46 11.40 15.86
CA ILE A 264 90.65 11.80 15.10
C ILE A 264 91.86 12.06 16.03
N ARG A 265 91.66 12.17 17.35
CA ARG A 265 92.74 12.48 18.31
C ARG A 265 93.28 11.27 19.07
N LEU A 266 92.57 10.15 19.08
CA LEU A 266 92.93 8.96 19.89
C LEU A 266 93.49 7.79 19.08
N GLU A 267 93.79 7.96 17.79
CA GLU A 267 94.37 6.91 16.93
C GLU A 267 95.91 6.99 16.76
N GLN A 268 96.62 7.88 17.48
CA GLN A 268 98.07 8.08 17.30
C GLN A 268 98.96 7.96 18.55
N GLU A 269 98.45 7.54 19.71
CA GLU A 269 99.28 7.27 20.90
C GLU A 269 98.85 5.99 21.63
N ALA A 270 99.27 4.83 21.13
CA ALA A 270 99.53 3.66 21.96
C ALA A 270 100.31 2.62 21.17
N ASP A 271 101.51 2.98 20.71
CA ASP A 271 102.49 2.03 20.18
C ASP A 271 103.67 1.91 21.17
N ALA A 272 104.02 0.64 21.46
CA ALA A 272 105.22 0.14 22.15
C ALA A 272 105.35 0.22 23.70
N ASN A 273 104.73 -0.73 24.41
CA ASN A 273 105.45 -1.82 25.13
C ASN A 273 104.44 -2.75 25.81
N ARG A 274 104.12 -3.89 25.18
CA ARG A 274 104.77 -5.21 25.33
C ARG A 274 104.51 -5.92 26.66
N SER A 275 104.19 -7.19 26.46
CA SER A 275 104.36 -8.33 27.37
C SER A 275 103.45 -8.39 28.58
N LEU A 276 102.27 -8.98 28.39
CA LEU A 276 101.91 -10.30 28.91
C LEU A 276 100.48 -10.64 28.46
N SER A 277 100.36 -11.31 27.32
CA SER A 277 99.32 -12.31 26.96
C SER A 277 99.13 -12.41 25.43
N GLU A 278 100.21 -12.76 24.71
CA GLU A 278 100.14 -13.17 23.28
C GLU A 278 99.29 -14.46 23.11
N LYS A 279 98.95 -15.13 24.22
CA LYS A 279 98.07 -16.32 24.22
C LYS A 279 96.58 -16.02 24.43
N GLU A 280 96.17 -14.87 24.98
CA GLU A 280 94.75 -14.49 25.07
C GLU A 280 94.28 -13.60 23.91
N ARG A 281 95.17 -12.91 23.19
CA ARG A 281 94.78 -12.09 22.03
C ARG A 281 94.31 -12.95 20.85
N ILE A 282 94.99 -14.07 20.58
CA ILE A 282 94.54 -15.04 19.57
C ILE A 282 93.19 -15.66 19.97
N ALA A 283 92.99 -15.98 21.25
CA ALA A 283 91.71 -16.52 21.73
C ALA A 283 90.57 -15.49 21.75
N ARG A 284 90.83 -14.20 22.04
CA ARG A 284 89.82 -13.13 22.00
C ARG A 284 89.53 -12.64 20.59
N ASP A 285 90.51 -12.60 19.70
CA ASP A 285 90.29 -12.29 18.28
C ASP A 285 89.62 -13.46 17.57
N GLU A 286 89.91 -14.71 17.92
CA GLU A 286 89.13 -15.87 17.50
C GLU A 286 87.71 -15.83 18.06
N GLN A 287 87.52 -15.52 19.35
CA GLN A 287 86.18 -15.41 19.95
C GLN A 287 85.36 -14.25 19.34
N LYS A 288 85.96 -13.08 19.11
CA LYS A 288 85.31 -11.95 18.45
C LYS A 288 85.06 -12.20 16.97
N ALA A 289 85.98 -12.85 16.25
CA ALA A 289 85.77 -13.24 14.87
C ALA A 289 84.66 -14.29 14.76
N LYS A 290 84.57 -15.20 15.74
CA LYS A 290 83.48 -16.18 15.84
C LYS A 290 82.14 -15.52 16.19
N GLU A 291 82.09 -14.61 17.16
CA GLU A 291 80.88 -13.84 17.49
C GLU A 291 80.44 -12.92 16.34
N ALA A 292 81.38 -12.30 15.63
CA ALA A 292 81.10 -11.51 14.43
C ALA A 292 80.58 -12.39 13.29
N ALA A 293 81.16 -13.59 13.09
CA ALA A 293 80.68 -14.56 12.12
C ALA A 293 79.29 -15.09 12.49
N ASP A 294 79.02 -15.38 13.76
CA ASP A 294 77.72 -15.83 14.26
C ASP A 294 76.65 -14.74 14.11
N THR A 295 77.02 -13.47 14.33
CA THR A 295 76.13 -12.31 14.13
C THR A 295 75.88 -12.07 12.64
N GLN A 296 76.91 -12.11 11.80
CA GLN A 296 76.79 -11.97 10.35
C GLN A 296 75.91 -13.07 9.78
N PHE A 297 76.11 -14.31 10.22
CA PHE A 297 75.27 -15.46 9.86
C PHE A 297 73.80 -15.22 10.22
N ALA A 298 73.51 -14.78 11.44
CA ALA A 298 72.14 -14.48 11.86
C ALA A 298 71.52 -13.34 11.04
N VAL A 299 72.27 -12.28 10.75
CA VAL A 299 71.82 -11.14 9.93
C VAL A 299 71.57 -11.55 8.49
N ASP A 300 72.46 -12.31 7.87
CA ASP A 300 72.32 -12.77 6.48
C ASP A 300 71.08 -13.66 6.31
N HIS A 301 70.85 -14.60 7.24
CA HIS A 301 69.66 -15.45 7.24
C HIS A 301 68.37 -14.68 7.56
N LEU A 302 68.42 -13.66 8.42
CA LEU A 302 67.27 -12.79 8.67
C LEU A 302 66.96 -11.91 7.44
N ALA A 303 67.99 -11.42 6.76
CA ALA A 303 67.86 -10.63 5.53
C ALA A 303 67.26 -11.47 4.40
N ASP A 304 67.72 -12.71 4.20
CA ASP A 304 67.10 -13.65 3.26
C ASP A 304 65.64 -13.94 3.63
N GLY A 305 65.35 -14.16 4.92
CA GLY A 305 63.98 -14.37 5.41
C GLY A 305 63.06 -13.18 5.16
N LEU A 306 63.54 -11.96 5.41
CA LEU A 306 62.79 -10.73 5.14
C LEU A 306 62.62 -10.47 3.63
N SER A 307 63.63 -10.78 2.81
CA SER A 307 63.53 -10.69 1.35
C SER A 307 62.46 -11.64 0.81
N ARG A 308 62.46 -12.90 1.25
CA ARG A 308 61.43 -13.89 0.86
C ARG A 308 60.04 -13.48 1.32
N LEU A 309 59.93 -12.91 2.53
CA LEU A 309 58.67 -12.39 3.05
C LEU A 309 58.17 -11.19 2.21
N SER A 310 59.06 -10.29 1.77
CA SER A 310 58.69 -9.19 0.86
C SER A 310 58.31 -9.66 -0.53
N ASP A 311 58.85 -10.78 -0.99
CA ASP A 311 58.46 -11.46 -2.23
C ASP A 311 57.15 -12.26 -2.11
N GLY A 312 56.47 -12.18 -0.96
CA GLY A 312 55.19 -12.83 -0.70
C GLY A 312 55.29 -14.27 -0.19
N ASP A 313 56.49 -14.79 0.08
CA ASP A 313 56.68 -16.14 0.62
C ASP A 313 56.52 -16.17 2.15
N VAL A 314 55.26 -16.18 2.61
CA VAL A 314 54.93 -16.27 4.04
C VAL A 314 55.09 -17.68 4.60
N CYS A 315 55.39 -18.69 3.77
CA CYS A 315 55.68 -20.06 4.19
C CYS A 315 57.14 -20.27 4.60
N TYR A 316 58.05 -19.39 4.20
CA TYR A 316 59.47 -19.53 4.52
C TYR A 316 59.72 -19.48 6.02
N ARG A 317 60.61 -20.34 6.50
CA ARG A 317 61.06 -20.39 7.89
C ARG A 317 62.57 -20.55 7.93
N ILE A 318 63.21 -19.85 8.86
CA ILE A 318 64.64 -19.99 9.13
C ILE A 318 64.82 -21.27 9.95
N SER A 319 65.35 -22.31 9.30
CA SER A 319 65.51 -23.66 9.86
C SER A 319 66.83 -23.86 10.59
N GLN A 320 67.89 -23.15 10.19
CA GLN A 320 69.18 -23.20 10.87
C GLN A 320 69.12 -22.42 12.20
N PRO A 321 69.41 -23.07 13.34
CA PRO A 321 69.49 -22.38 14.63
C PRO A 321 70.65 -21.38 14.65
N PHE A 322 70.42 -20.22 15.26
CA PHE A 322 71.47 -19.27 15.57
C PHE A 322 72.10 -19.65 16.92
N VAL A 323 73.19 -18.95 17.27
CA VAL A 323 73.76 -19.05 18.61
C VAL A 323 72.72 -18.64 19.67
N ALA A 324 72.79 -19.25 20.86
CA ALA A 324 71.72 -19.19 21.87
C ALA A 324 71.24 -17.77 22.23
N HIS A 325 72.11 -16.76 22.19
CA HIS A 325 71.75 -15.38 22.50
C HIS A 325 71.07 -14.62 21.33
N LEU A 326 71.15 -15.13 20.09
CA LEU A 326 70.51 -14.58 18.89
C LEU A 326 69.32 -15.41 18.40
N ASP A 327 69.18 -16.66 18.85
CA ASP A 327 68.14 -17.59 18.35
C ASP A 327 66.71 -17.10 18.63
N THR A 328 66.50 -16.29 19.67
CA THR A 328 65.22 -15.63 19.94
C THR A 328 64.74 -14.77 18.76
N VAL A 329 65.65 -14.17 17.98
CA VAL A 329 65.29 -13.38 16.79
C VAL A 329 64.73 -14.29 15.69
N ARG A 330 65.35 -15.47 15.49
CA ARG A 330 64.86 -16.50 14.56
C ARG A 330 63.47 -16.99 14.95
N GLU A 331 63.27 -17.28 16.23
CA GLU A 331 61.98 -17.72 16.78
C GLU A 331 60.90 -16.65 16.58
N ASN A 332 61.19 -15.38 16.89
CA ASN A 332 60.26 -14.27 16.71
C ASN A 332 59.90 -14.04 15.23
N PHE A 333 60.88 -14.14 14.31
CA PHE A 333 60.62 -14.07 12.88
C PHE A 333 59.69 -15.20 12.43
N ASN A 334 60.03 -16.45 12.77
CA ASN A 334 59.24 -17.64 12.40
C ASN A 334 57.81 -17.58 12.98
N ALA A 335 57.65 -17.17 14.24
CA ALA A 335 56.34 -17.02 14.88
C ALA A 335 55.50 -15.90 14.23
N SER A 336 56.14 -14.81 13.77
CA SER A 336 55.45 -13.72 13.06
C SER A 336 55.00 -14.16 11.67
N ALA A 337 55.87 -14.87 10.94
CA ALA A 337 55.54 -15.45 9.64
C ALA A 337 54.40 -16.48 9.74
N GLU A 338 54.37 -17.29 10.81
CA GLU A 338 53.29 -18.25 11.08
C GLU A 338 51.95 -17.56 11.35
N LYS A 339 51.93 -16.53 12.19
CA LYS A 339 50.69 -15.75 12.43
C LYS A 339 50.18 -15.07 11.16
N LEU A 340 51.08 -14.52 10.34
CA LEU A 340 50.72 -13.89 9.08
C LEU A 340 50.16 -14.92 8.08
N GLN A 341 50.84 -16.06 7.92
CA GLN A 341 50.36 -17.16 7.08
C GLN A 341 48.97 -17.62 7.53
N SER A 342 48.76 -17.87 8.82
CA SER A 342 47.48 -18.29 9.37
C SER A 342 46.37 -17.25 9.11
N ALA A 343 46.67 -15.96 9.29
CA ALA A 343 45.72 -14.89 9.02
C ALA A 343 45.33 -14.84 7.53
N LEU A 344 46.31 -14.88 6.62
CA LEU A 344 46.07 -14.84 5.17
C LEU A 344 45.33 -16.09 4.67
N THR A 345 45.64 -17.27 5.20
CA THR A 345 44.90 -18.51 4.89
C THR A 345 43.43 -18.40 5.31
N ARG A 346 43.13 -17.87 6.50
CA ARG A 346 41.75 -17.64 6.94
C ARG A 346 41.02 -16.62 6.06
N VAL A 347 41.71 -15.58 5.60
CA VAL A 347 41.12 -14.62 4.66
C VAL A 347 40.84 -15.29 3.31
N ALA A 348 41.72 -16.17 2.82
CA ALA A 348 41.50 -16.94 1.58
C ALA A 348 40.33 -17.93 1.69
N GLU A 349 40.15 -18.57 2.84
CA GLU A 349 38.99 -19.42 3.13
C GLU A 349 37.69 -18.60 3.12
N ASN A 350 37.67 -17.45 3.80
CA ASN A 350 36.52 -16.56 3.81
C ASN A 350 36.20 -16.02 2.41
N ALA A 351 37.21 -15.64 1.63
CA ALA A 351 37.03 -15.16 0.26
C ALA A 351 36.39 -16.22 -0.64
N ARG A 352 36.84 -17.49 -0.55
CA ARG A 352 36.21 -18.62 -1.25
C ARG A 352 34.79 -18.88 -0.77
N GLY A 353 34.53 -18.73 0.53
CA GLY A 353 33.17 -18.83 1.09
C GLY A 353 32.24 -17.75 0.55
N ILE A 354 32.70 -16.50 0.44
CA ILE A 354 31.93 -15.39 -0.14
C ILE A 354 31.66 -15.64 -1.63
N ASP A 355 32.65 -16.10 -2.39
CA ASP A 355 32.47 -16.42 -3.82
C ASP A 355 31.41 -17.53 -4.03
N ALA A 356 31.48 -18.60 -3.25
CA ALA A 356 30.49 -19.67 -3.28
C ALA A 356 29.08 -19.14 -2.91
N GLY A 357 28.97 -18.36 -1.84
CA GLY A 357 27.70 -17.75 -1.41
C GLY A 357 27.12 -16.78 -2.45
N ALA A 358 27.95 -15.95 -3.09
CA ALA A 358 27.51 -15.04 -4.15
C ALA A 358 26.99 -15.80 -5.38
N ASN A 359 27.63 -16.92 -5.75
CA ASN A 359 27.16 -17.78 -6.82
C ASN A 359 25.83 -18.47 -6.49
N GLU A 360 25.62 -18.87 -5.23
CA GLU A 360 24.37 -19.45 -4.75
C GLU A 360 23.22 -18.43 -4.75
N ILE A 361 23.46 -17.22 -4.23
CA ILE A 361 22.49 -16.12 -4.26
C ILE A 361 22.11 -15.78 -5.71
N ARG A 362 23.09 -15.73 -6.64
CA ARG A 362 22.81 -15.50 -8.06
C ARG A 362 21.88 -16.57 -8.63
N SER A 363 22.14 -17.85 -8.35
CA SER A 363 21.27 -18.94 -8.83
C SER A 363 19.86 -18.85 -8.25
N ALA A 364 19.72 -18.42 -6.99
CA ALA A 364 18.42 -18.23 -6.35
C ALA A 364 17.69 -17.02 -6.93
N ALA A 365 18.40 -15.93 -7.25
CA ALA A 365 17.85 -14.75 -7.89
C ALA A 365 17.35 -15.07 -9.32
N ASP A 366 18.08 -15.86 -10.11
CA ASP A 366 17.65 -16.32 -11.44
C ASP A 366 16.37 -17.18 -11.38
N ASP A 367 16.24 -18.03 -10.35
CA ASP A 367 15.01 -18.82 -10.14
C ASP A 367 13.83 -17.93 -9.73
N LEU A 368 14.09 -16.97 -8.83
CA LEU A 368 13.09 -15.99 -8.42
C LEU A 368 12.63 -15.13 -9.60
N ALA A 369 13.55 -14.71 -10.48
CA ALA A 369 13.25 -13.98 -11.71
C ALA A 369 12.21 -14.70 -12.57
N LYS A 370 12.46 -15.98 -12.88
CA LYS A 370 11.56 -16.81 -13.70
C LYS A 370 10.20 -16.99 -13.05
N ARG A 371 10.17 -17.17 -11.72
CA ARG A 371 8.91 -17.28 -10.96
C ARG A 371 8.14 -15.96 -10.97
N THR A 372 8.82 -14.83 -10.83
CA THR A 372 8.22 -13.49 -10.90
C THR A 372 7.67 -13.21 -12.30
N GLU A 373 8.36 -13.58 -13.37
CA GLU A 373 7.85 -13.49 -14.75
C GLU A 373 6.59 -14.33 -14.94
N GLN A 374 6.61 -15.59 -14.48
CA GLN A 374 5.44 -16.47 -14.58
C GLN A 374 4.27 -15.99 -13.73
N GLN A 375 4.55 -15.40 -12.56
CA GLN A 375 3.54 -14.78 -11.72
C GLN A 375 2.95 -13.54 -12.39
N ALA A 376 3.77 -12.69 -13.02
CA ALA A 376 3.29 -11.53 -13.78
C ALA A 376 2.30 -11.94 -14.88
N ALA A 377 2.65 -12.96 -15.67
CA ALA A 377 1.76 -13.50 -16.69
C ALA A 377 0.43 -14.03 -16.10
N SER A 378 0.49 -14.71 -14.94
CA SER A 378 -0.70 -15.22 -14.26
C SER A 378 -1.59 -14.09 -13.71
N VAL A 379 -0.99 -13.03 -13.19
CA VAL A 379 -1.69 -11.83 -12.70
C VAL A 379 -2.36 -11.08 -13.86
N GLU A 380 -1.68 -10.96 -15.01
CA GLU A 380 -2.22 -10.32 -16.21
C GLU A 380 -3.44 -11.11 -16.77
N GLU A 381 -3.34 -12.44 -16.87
CA GLU A 381 -4.45 -13.30 -17.31
C GLU A 381 -5.63 -13.22 -16.32
N THR A 382 -5.35 -13.22 -15.01
CA THR A 382 -6.37 -13.09 -13.98
C THR A 382 -7.06 -11.73 -14.03
N ALA A 383 -6.31 -10.64 -14.26
CA ALA A 383 -6.85 -9.30 -14.40
C ALA A 383 -7.78 -9.19 -15.62
N ALA A 384 -7.37 -9.75 -16.76
CA ALA A 384 -8.20 -9.79 -17.97
C ALA A 384 -9.51 -10.57 -17.75
N ALA A 385 -9.43 -11.76 -17.14
CA ALA A 385 -10.60 -12.56 -16.82
C ALA A 385 -11.54 -11.85 -15.83
N LEU A 386 -10.98 -11.14 -14.84
CA LEU A 386 -11.76 -10.35 -13.89
C LEU A 386 -12.46 -9.16 -14.55
N GLU A 387 -11.84 -8.51 -15.53
CA GLU A 387 -12.46 -7.42 -16.28
C GLU A 387 -13.67 -7.91 -17.10
N GLU A 388 -13.55 -9.09 -17.74
CA GLU A 388 -14.65 -9.75 -18.45
C GLU A 388 -15.79 -10.13 -17.49
N ILE A 389 -15.47 -10.73 -16.34
CA ILE A 389 -16.45 -11.09 -15.31
C ILE A 389 -17.12 -9.84 -14.75
N THR A 390 -16.36 -8.78 -14.46
CA THR A 390 -16.88 -7.52 -13.94
C THR A 390 -17.87 -6.89 -14.92
N THR A 391 -17.54 -6.91 -16.22
CA THR A 391 -18.43 -6.44 -17.28
C THR A 391 -19.72 -7.27 -17.32
N THR A 392 -19.59 -8.60 -17.28
CA THR A 392 -20.73 -9.54 -17.32
C THR A 392 -21.66 -9.40 -16.11
N VAL A 393 -21.11 -9.26 -14.90
CA VAL A 393 -21.88 -9.06 -13.67
C VAL A 393 -22.57 -7.70 -13.66
N LYS A 394 -21.89 -6.64 -14.12
CA LYS A 394 -22.50 -5.32 -14.26
C LYS A 394 -23.69 -5.34 -15.21
N ASP A 395 -23.55 -6.00 -16.35
CA ASP A 395 -24.63 -6.14 -17.33
C ASP A 395 -25.78 -7.01 -16.81
N SER A 396 -25.46 -8.08 -16.08
CA SER A 396 -26.44 -8.94 -15.40
C SER A 396 -27.22 -8.19 -14.33
N THR A 397 -26.54 -7.33 -13.55
CA THR A 397 -27.16 -6.47 -12.53
C THR A 397 -28.16 -5.52 -13.16
N ARG A 398 -27.77 -4.85 -14.26
CA ARG A 398 -28.68 -3.95 -15.00
C ARG A 398 -29.90 -4.70 -15.54
N ARG A 399 -29.70 -5.87 -16.17
CA ARG A 399 -30.80 -6.71 -16.68
C ARG A 399 -31.73 -7.18 -15.56
N ALA A 400 -31.19 -7.54 -14.40
CA ALA A 400 -31.99 -7.93 -13.24
C ALA A 400 -32.84 -6.77 -12.71
N GLN A 401 -32.30 -5.54 -12.67
CA GLN A 401 -33.04 -4.34 -12.31
C GLN A 401 -34.17 -4.03 -13.31
N GLU A 402 -33.88 -4.12 -14.61
CA GLU A 402 -34.89 -3.96 -15.67
C GLU A 402 -36.01 -5.00 -15.56
N ALA A 403 -35.64 -6.27 -15.33
CA ALA A 403 -36.59 -7.35 -15.09
C ALA A 403 -37.44 -7.10 -13.83
N GLY A 404 -36.83 -6.59 -12.75
CA GLY A 404 -37.53 -6.24 -11.52
C GLY A 404 -38.60 -5.18 -11.76
N HIS A 405 -38.28 -4.14 -12.53
CA HIS A 405 -39.25 -3.12 -12.91
C HIS A 405 -40.39 -3.70 -13.78
N LEU A 406 -40.08 -4.58 -14.74
CA LEU A 406 -41.08 -5.23 -15.59
C LEU A 406 -42.05 -6.09 -14.77
N VAL A 407 -41.51 -6.89 -13.84
CA VAL A 407 -42.31 -7.74 -12.94
C VAL A 407 -43.17 -6.90 -12.00
N ALA A 408 -42.63 -5.82 -11.43
CA ALA A 408 -43.41 -4.90 -10.60
C ALA A 408 -44.59 -4.29 -11.38
N LYS A 409 -44.37 -3.89 -12.64
CA LYS A 409 -45.44 -3.38 -13.51
C LYS A 409 -46.47 -4.48 -13.84
N ALA A 410 -46.02 -5.69 -14.13
CA ALA A 410 -46.90 -6.84 -14.39
C ALA A 410 -47.77 -7.16 -13.17
N ARG A 411 -47.19 -7.09 -11.96
CA ARG A 411 -47.92 -7.26 -10.70
C ARG A 411 -49.06 -6.26 -10.57
N THR A 412 -48.78 -4.97 -10.74
CA THR A 412 -49.81 -3.93 -10.67
C THR A 412 -50.90 -4.15 -11.72
N GLY A 413 -50.52 -4.56 -12.94
CA GLY A 413 -51.48 -4.89 -14.00
C GLY A 413 -52.38 -6.10 -13.66
N ALA A 414 -51.81 -7.13 -13.04
CA ALA A 414 -52.55 -8.31 -12.59
C ALA A 414 -53.50 -7.99 -11.42
N GLU A 415 -53.05 -7.22 -10.42
CA GLU A 415 -53.87 -6.73 -9.31
C GLU A 415 -55.06 -5.89 -9.82
N GLN A 416 -54.82 -4.99 -10.78
CA GLN A 416 -55.88 -4.18 -11.39
C GLN A 416 -56.85 -5.03 -12.22
N SER A 417 -56.36 -6.04 -12.94
CA SER A 417 -57.19 -6.98 -13.71
C SER A 417 -58.08 -7.81 -12.78
N GLY A 418 -57.56 -8.27 -11.64
CA GLY A 418 -58.33 -8.95 -10.62
C GLY A 418 -59.49 -8.10 -10.09
N GLU A 419 -59.26 -6.81 -9.83
CA GLU A 419 -60.33 -5.90 -9.39
C GLU A 419 -61.40 -5.67 -10.47
N VAL A 420 -61.02 -5.59 -11.75
CA VAL A 420 -61.98 -5.48 -12.86
C VAL A 420 -62.84 -6.73 -12.97
N VAL A 421 -62.24 -7.92 -12.88
CA VAL A 421 -62.97 -9.20 -12.93
C VAL A 421 -63.90 -9.32 -11.72
N ARG A 422 -63.46 -8.94 -10.51
CA ARG A 422 -64.32 -8.92 -9.31
C ARG A 422 -65.56 -8.03 -9.51
N LYS A 423 -65.39 -6.85 -10.11
CA LYS A 423 -66.51 -5.97 -10.48
C LYS A 423 -67.44 -6.59 -11.53
N ALA A 424 -66.88 -7.33 -12.50
CA ALA A 424 -67.65 -8.02 -13.53
C ALA A 424 -68.50 -9.16 -12.93
N VAL A 425 -67.96 -9.95 -11.99
CA VAL A 425 -68.72 -10.97 -11.25
C VAL A 425 -69.93 -10.33 -10.55
N ILE A 426 -69.71 -9.27 -9.77
CA ILE A 426 -70.78 -8.56 -9.05
C ILE A 426 -71.84 -8.02 -10.03
N ALA A 427 -71.43 -7.53 -11.20
CA ALA A 427 -72.36 -7.06 -12.22
C ALA A 427 -73.21 -8.21 -12.80
N MET A 428 -72.60 -9.36 -13.08
CA MET A 428 -73.30 -10.53 -13.59
C MET A 428 -74.25 -11.15 -12.57
N GLU A 429 -73.87 -11.23 -11.29
CA GLU A 429 -74.76 -11.65 -10.19
C GLU A 429 -76.02 -10.75 -10.08
N ARG A 430 -75.84 -9.44 -10.31
CA ARG A 430 -76.99 -8.51 -10.35
C ARG A 430 -77.90 -8.75 -11.56
N ILE A 431 -77.34 -9.11 -12.71
CA ILE A 431 -78.10 -9.46 -13.93
C ILE A 431 -78.85 -10.77 -13.72
N GLU A 432 -78.23 -11.78 -13.12
CA GLU A 432 -78.85 -13.06 -12.76
C GLU A 432 -80.06 -12.82 -11.86
N LYS A 433 -79.88 -12.06 -10.77
CA LYS A 433 -80.96 -11.69 -9.86
C LYS A 433 -82.10 -10.96 -10.57
N SER A 434 -81.78 -9.97 -11.42
CA SER A 434 -82.78 -9.22 -12.18
C SER A 434 -83.55 -10.10 -13.16
N SER A 435 -82.88 -11.07 -13.79
CA SER A 435 -83.52 -12.04 -14.69
C SER A 435 -84.49 -12.95 -13.94
N GLY A 436 -84.13 -13.37 -12.72
CA GLY A 436 -85.04 -14.08 -11.81
C GLY A 436 -86.27 -13.27 -11.42
N GLU A 437 -86.10 -11.99 -11.10
CA GLU A 437 -87.21 -11.07 -10.81
C GLU A 437 -88.14 -10.89 -12.02
N ILE A 438 -87.59 -10.74 -13.24
CA ILE A 438 -88.38 -10.67 -14.47
C ILE A 438 -89.17 -11.97 -14.69
N SER A 439 -88.56 -13.13 -14.50
CA SER A 439 -89.22 -14.43 -14.63
C SER A 439 -90.45 -14.57 -13.69
N ASN A 440 -90.34 -14.04 -12.47
CA ASN A 440 -91.45 -13.98 -11.53
C ASN A 440 -92.58 -13.05 -12.01
N ILE A 441 -92.23 -11.86 -12.51
CA ILE A 441 -93.22 -10.91 -13.08
C ILE A 441 -93.96 -11.54 -14.25
N ILE A 442 -93.25 -12.21 -15.17
CA ILE A 442 -93.87 -12.89 -16.32
C ILE A 442 -94.80 -14.02 -15.88
N SER A 443 -94.45 -14.75 -14.81
CA SER A 443 -95.33 -15.78 -14.24
C SER A 443 -96.63 -15.18 -13.66
N VAL A 444 -96.56 -14.01 -13.03
CA VAL A 444 -97.75 -13.27 -12.58
C VAL A 444 -98.59 -12.77 -13.76
N ILE A 445 -97.97 -12.30 -14.84
CA ILE A 445 -98.69 -11.86 -16.06
C ILE A 445 -99.43 -13.02 -16.72
N ASP A 446 -98.81 -14.20 -16.81
CA ASP A 446 -99.45 -15.42 -17.31
C ASP A 446 -100.66 -15.82 -16.45
N GLU A 447 -100.54 -15.71 -15.12
CA GLU A 447 -101.65 -15.93 -14.19
C GLU A 447 -102.79 -14.92 -14.38
N ILE A 448 -102.49 -13.63 -14.55
CA ILE A 448 -103.48 -12.58 -14.84
C ILE A 448 -104.18 -12.86 -16.18
N ALA A 449 -103.44 -13.27 -17.21
CA ALA A 449 -103.99 -13.62 -18.51
C ALA A 449 -104.93 -14.83 -18.40
N PHE A 450 -104.56 -15.85 -17.62
CA PHE A 450 -105.41 -17.01 -17.35
C PHE A 450 -106.70 -16.63 -16.61
N GLN A 451 -106.60 -15.82 -15.55
CA GLN A 451 -107.76 -15.30 -14.82
C GLN A 451 -108.68 -14.47 -15.73
N THR A 452 -108.11 -13.60 -16.57
CA THR A 452 -108.87 -12.78 -17.53
C THR A 452 -109.59 -13.63 -18.56
N ASN A 453 -108.95 -14.69 -19.07
CA ASN A 453 -109.57 -15.65 -19.98
C ASN A 453 -110.76 -16.40 -19.33
N LEU A 454 -110.66 -16.75 -18.04
CA LEU A 454 -111.77 -17.35 -17.29
C LEU A 454 -112.92 -16.36 -17.03
N LEU A 455 -112.61 -15.12 -16.66
CA LEU A 455 -113.59 -14.04 -16.50
C LEU A 455 -114.34 -13.75 -17.80
N ALA A 456 -113.62 -13.68 -18.92
CA ALA A 456 -114.18 -13.47 -20.25
C ALA A 456 -115.05 -14.65 -20.70
N LEU A 457 -114.66 -15.88 -20.37
CA LEU A 457 -115.49 -17.07 -20.59
C LEU A 457 -116.80 -16.99 -19.80
N ASN A 458 -116.74 -16.66 -18.50
CA ASN A 458 -117.92 -16.51 -17.66
C ASN A 458 -118.85 -15.39 -18.19
N ALA A 459 -118.29 -14.25 -18.60
CA ALA A 459 -119.03 -13.16 -19.21
C ALA A 459 -119.68 -13.56 -20.55
N GLY A 460 -118.97 -14.33 -21.37
CA GLY A 460 -119.49 -14.86 -22.64
C GLY A 460 -120.65 -15.84 -22.43
N VAL A 461 -120.58 -16.69 -21.41
CA VAL A 461 -121.66 -17.61 -21.01
C VAL A 461 -122.90 -16.83 -20.55
N GLU A 462 -122.73 -15.82 -19.70
CA GLU A 462 -123.85 -15.00 -19.21
C GLU A 462 -124.46 -14.13 -20.33
N ALA A 463 -123.64 -13.65 -21.27
CA ALA A 463 -124.10 -12.94 -22.46
C ALA A 463 -124.93 -13.85 -23.40
N ALA A 464 -124.52 -15.11 -23.57
CA ALA A 464 -125.30 -16.11 -24.32
C ALA A 464 -126.64 -16.42 -23.63
N ARG A 465 -126.66 -16.40 -22.29
CA ARG A 465 -127.85 -16.60 -21.46
C ARG A 465 -128.87 -15.46 -21.59
N ALA A 466 -128.41 -14.23 -21.85
CA ALA A 466 -129.24 -13.04 -22.05
C ALA A 466 -129.86 -12.93 -23.46
N GLY A 467 -129.60 -13.86 -24.39
CA GLY A 467 -130.23 -13.91 -25.71
C GLY A 467 -129.90 -12.73 -26.63
N GLU A 468 -130.91 -12.18 -27.33
CA GLU A 468 -130.74 -11.05 -28.28
C GLU A 468 -130.14 -9.79 -27.62
N ALA A 469 -130.45 -9.52 -26.34
CA ALA A 469 -129.96 -8.35 -25.61
C ALA A 469 -128.46 -8.45 -25.24
N GLY A 470 -127.90 -9.66 -25.20
CA GLY A 470 -126.52 -9.94 -24.81
C GLY A 470 -125.51 -9.98 -25.96
N LYS A 471 -125.96 -9.89 -27.23
CA LYS A 471 -125.09 -10.07 -28.41
C LYS A 471 -123.86 -9.15 -28.42
N GLY A 472 -124.03 -7.87 -28.04
CA GLY A 472 -122.91 -6.93 -27.96
C GLY A 472 -121.89 -7.29 -26.87
N PHE A 473 -122.37 -7.74 -25.70
CA PHE A 473 -121.51 -8.21 -24.61
C PHE A 473 -120.81 -9.52 -24.94
N ALA A 474 -121.45 -10.43 -25.70
CA ALA A 474 -120.84 -11.68 -26.14
C ALA A 474 -119.64 -11.43 -27.07
N VAL A 475 -119.73 -10.46 -27.99
CA VAL A 475 -118.61 -10.07 -28.86
C VAL A 475 -117.46 -9.49 -28.06
N VAL A 476 -117.74 -8.58 -27.12
CA VAL A 476 -116.70 -8.02 -26.23
C VAL A 476 -116.05 -9.10 -25.37
N ALA A 477 -116.84 -10.03 -24.81
CA ALA A 477 -116.31 -11.14 -24.03
C ALA A 477 -115.43 -12.08 -24.88
N GLN A 478 -115.77 -12.33 -26.14
CA GLN A 478 -114.93 -13.09 -27.05
C GLN A 478 -113.63 -12.37 -27.38
N GLU A 479 -113.68 -11.05 -27.65
CA GLU A 479 -112.49 -10.24 -27.94
C GLU A 479 -111.53 -10.18 -26.74
N VAL A 480 -112.08 -9.99 -25.52
CA VAL A 480 -111.29 -10.01 -24.27
C VAL A 480 -110.66 -11.38 -24.04
N ARG A 481 -111.39 -12.47 -24.35
CA ARG A 481 -110.88 -13.83 -24.24
C ARG A 481 -109.72 -14.09 -25.22
N GLU A 482 -109.88 -13.66 -26.47
CA GLU A 482 -108.83 -13.79 -27.50
C GLU A 482 -107.59 -12.95 -27.13
N LEU A 483 -107.78 -11.73 -26.61
CA LEU A 483 -106.69 -10.90 -26.09
C LEU A 483 -105.97 -11.55 -24.88
N ALA A 484 -106.72 -12.18 -23.97
CA ALA A 484 -106.16 -12.88 -22.83
C ALA A 484 -105.34 -14.12 -23.28
N GLN A 485 -105.83 -14.88 -24.25
CA GLN A 485 -105.07 -16.00 -24.85
C GLN A 485 -103.80 -15.53 -25.56
N ARG A 486 -103.87 -14.43 -26.31
CA ARG A 486 -102.69 -13.80 -26.94
C ARG A 486 -101.68 -13.33 -25.89
N SER A 487 -102.14 -12.73 -24.80
CA SER A 487 -101.29 -12.31 -23.68
C SER A 487 -100.62 -13.50 -22.99
N ALA A 488 -101.34 -14.59 -22.74
CA ALA A 488 -100.77 -15.81 -22.15
C ALA A 488 -99.71 -16.46 -23.07
N SER A 489 -99.97 -16.52 -24.38
CA SER A 489 -98.99 -17.00 -25.36
C SER A 489 -97.72 -16.13 -25.36
N ALA A 490 -97.88 -14.81 -25.41
CA ALA A 490 -96.75 -13.88 -25.37
C ALA A 490 -95.96 -13.97 -24.05
N ALA A 491 -96.65 -14.11 -22.91
CA ALA A 491 -96.02 -14.33 -21.62
C ALA A 491 -95.19 -15.62 -21.61
N LYS A 492 -95.71 -16.71 -22.18
CA LYS A 492 -95.00 -17.99 -22.32
C LYS A 492 -93.76 -17.87 -23.20
N ASP A 493 -93.83 -17.15 -24.32
CA ASP A 493 -92.70 -16.93 -25.21
C ASP A 493 -91.60 -16.10 -24.52
N ILE A 494 -91.98 -15.01 -23.82
CA ILE A 494 -91.04 -14.20 -23.03
C ILE A 494 -90.43 -15.04 -21.89
N LYS A 495 -91.22 -15.88 -21.21
CA LYS A 495 -90.72 -16.78 -20.17
C LYS A 495 -89.66 -17.73 -20.72
N GLY A 496 -89.85 -18.26 -21.94
CA GLY A 496 -88.84 -19.05 -22.65
C GLY A 496 -87.55 -18.27 -22.88
N LEU A 497 -87.64 -17.05 -23.43
CA LEU A 497 -86.48 -16.19 -23.68
C LEU A 497 -85.72 -15.81 -22.40
N ILE A 498 -86.45 -15.49 -21.32
CA ILE A 498 -85.85 -15.16 -20.01
C ILE A 498 -85.20 -16.39 -19.40
N SER A 499 -85.79 -17.58 -19.52
CA SER A 499 -85.17 -18.82 -19.05
C SER A 499 -83.85 -19.09 -19.78
N THR A 500 -83.82 -18.96 -21.11
CA THR A 500 -82.57 -19.10 -21.87
C THR A 500 -81.54 -18.05 -21.48
N SER A 501 -81.97 -16.79 -21.32
CA SER A 501 -81.09 -15.70 -20.87
C SER A 501 -80.50 -15.98 -19.48
N ASN A 502 -81.30 -16.53 -18.57
CA ASN A 502 -80.83 -16.87 -17.22
C ASN A 502 -79.76 -17.97 -17.25
N THR A 503 -79.94 -19.02 -18.08
CA THR A 503 -78.92 -20.05 -18.29
C THR A 503 -77.61 -19.46 -18.84
N GLN A 504 -77.70 -18.56 -19.82
CA GLN A 504 -76.52 -17.90 -20.40
C GLN A 504 -75.81 -16.98 -19.40
N VAL A 505 -76.56 -16.26 -18.57
CA VAL A 505 -75.99 -15.43 -17.51
C VAL A 505 -75.31 -16.29 -16.45
N GLN A 506 -75.91 -17.41 -16.06
CA GLN A 506 -75.32 -18.34 -15.09
C GLN A 506 -74.00 -18.94 -15.60
N GLU A 507 -73.96 -19.38 -16.86
CA GLU A 507 -72.72 -19.83 -17.51
C GLU A 507 -71.67 -18.70 -17.58
N GLY A 508 -72.12 -17.47 -17.86
CA GLY A 508 -71.25 -16.29 -17.84
C GLY A 508 -70.67 -15.97 -16.46
N VAL A 509 -71.46 -16.09 -15.39
CA VAL A 509 -70.99 -15.93 -14.00
C VAL A 509 -69.92 -16.97 -13.67
N GLU A 510 -70.14 -18.23 -14.04
CA GLU A 510 -69.20 -19.33 -13.80
C GLU A 510 -67.86 -19.09 -14.51
N LEU A 511 -67.87 -18.75 -15.80
CA LEU A 511 -66.66 -18.48 -16.60
C LEU A 511 -65.87 -17.26 -16.07
N VAL A 512 -66.57 -16.19 -15.68
CA VAL A 512 -65.91 -15.00 -15.10
C VAL A 512 -65.35 -15.33 -13.72
N GLY A 513 -66.02 -16.17 -12.92
CA GLY A 513 -65.51 -16.68 -11.64
C GLY A 513 -64.27 -17.56 -11.79
N GLU A 514 -64.23 -18.45 -12.78
CA GLU A 514 -63.02 -19.21 -13.13
C GLU A 514 -61.87 -18.30 -13.55
N THR A 515 -62.16 -17.28 -14.37
CA THR A 515 -61.18 -16.27 -14.76
C THR A 515 -60.62 -15.51 -13.55
N GLY A 516 -61.47 -15.20 -12.57
CA GLY A 516 -61.07 -14.56 -11.32
C GLY A 516 -60.07 -15.41 -10.52
N ARG A 517 -60.36 -16.71 -10.32
CA ARG A 517 -59.47 -17.64 -9.61
C ARG A 517 -58.13 -17.85 -10.34
N ALA A 518 -58.15 -17.90 -11.67
CA ALA A 518 -56.93 -17.98 -12.47
C ALA A 518 -56.06 -16.71 -12.30
N LEU A 519 -56.67 -15.52 -12.29
CA LEU A 519 -55.97 -14.26 -12.03
C LEU A 519 -55.40 -14.18 -10.61
N GLU A 520 -56.11 -14.66 -9.59
CA GLU A 520 -55.56 -14.74 -8.22
C GLU A 520 -54.29 -15.59 -8.15
N THR A 521 -54.27 -16.71 -8.88
CA THR A 521 -53.07 -17.57 -8.99
C THR A 521 -51.93 -16.84 -9.68
N ILE A 522 -52.20 -16.15 -10.81
CA ILE A 522 -51.19 -15.34 -11.52
C ILE A 522 -50.63 -14.24 -10.62
N VAL A 523 -51.47 -13.56 -9.83
CA VAL A 523 -51.00 -12.53 -8.89
C VAL A 523 -50.03 -13.12 -7.87
N ALA A 524 -50.34 -14.29 -7.31
CA ALA A 524 -49.46 -14.97 -6.36
C ALA A 524 -48.12 -15.39 -7.00
N GLU A 525 -48.15 -15.95 -8.22
CA GLU A 525 -46.94 -16.32 -8.96
C GLU A 525 -46.06 -15.10 -9.29
N VAL A 526 -46.68 -14.00 -9.73
CA VAL A 526 -45.95 -12.76 -10.05
C VAL A 526 -45.33 -12.14 -8.79
N GLN A 527 -45.97 -12.28 -7.62
CA GLN A 527 -45.38 -11.85 -6.34
C GLN A 527 -44.14 -12.68 -5.97
N GLU A 528 -44.18 -14.00 -6.16
CA GLU A 528 -43.01 -14.86 -5.94
C GLU A 528 -41.88 -14.55 -6.93
N ILE A 529 -42.19 -14.34 -8.21
CA ILE A 529 -41.21 -13.89 -9.21
C ILE A 529 -40.57 -12.58 -8.78
N ASN A 530 -41.37 -11.60 -8.31
CA ASN A 530 -40.86 -10.33 -7.83
C ASN A 530 -39.87 -10.51 -6.67
N ARG A 531 -40.20 -11.39 -5.72
CA ARG A 531 -39.32 -11.72 -4.58
C ARG A 531 -37.99 -12.32 -5.05
N HIS A 532 -38.02 -13.26 -6.00
CA HIS A 532 -36.81 -13.86 -6.57
C HIS A 532 -35.96 -12.85 -7.33
N VAL A 533 -36.57 -11.98 -8.14
CA VAL A 533 -35.83 -10.96 -8.89
C VAL A 533 -35.17 -9.96 -7.97
N MET A 534 -35.84 -9.52 -6.89
CA MET A 534 -35.23 -8.66 -5.89
C MET A 534 -34.02 -9.31 -5.20
N ALA A 535 -34.11 -10.60 -4.86
CA ALA A 535 -32.97 -11.34 -4.31
C ALA A 535 -31.80 -11.47 -5.30
N ILE A 536 -32.08 -11.64 -6.60
CA ILE A 536 -31.05 -11.65 -7.65
C ILE A 536 -30.37 -10.28 -7.76
N VAL A 537 -31.14 -9.19 -7.72
CA VAL A 537 -30.59 -7.82 -7.76
C VAL A 537 -29.67 -7.57 -6.56
N GLU A 538 -30.09 -7.97 -5.36
CA GLU A 538 -29.27 -7.85 -4.15
C GLU A 538 -27.97 -8.66 -4.26
N ALA A 539 -28.07 -9.93 -4.65
CA ALA A 539 -26.90 -10.81 -4.84
C ALA A 539 -25.93 -10.27 -5.92
N ALA A 540 -26.46 -9.74 -7.03
CA ALA A 540 -25.65 -9.16 -8.09
C ALA A 540 -24.93 -7.87 -7.64
N GLN A 541 -25.59 -7.06 -6.81
CA GLN A 541 -24.97 -5.87 -6.20
C GLN A 541 -23.83 -6.26 -5.25
N GLU A 542 -24.02 -7.31 -4.45
CA GLU A 542 -22.99 -7.85 -3.56
C GLU A 542 -21.81 -8.44 -4.35
N GLN A 543 -22.07 -9.22 -5.40
CA GLN A 543 -21.03 -9.72 -6.31
C GLN A 543 -20.25 -8.59 -6.97
N SER A 544 -20.92 -7.53 -7.42
CA SER A 544 -20.24 -6.37 -8.00
C SER A 544 -19.30 -5.70 -7.00
N SER A 545 -19.70 -5.61 -5.73
CA SER A 545 -18.84 -5.08 -4.66
C SER A 545 -17.65 -6.00 -4.37
N GLY A 546 -17.90 -7.32 -4.29
CA GLY A 546 -16.84 -8.32 -4.11
C GLY A 546 -15.80 -8.30 -5.24
N LEU A 547 -16.24 -8.16 -6.49
CA LEU A 547 -15.35 -8.04 -7.64
C LEU A 547 -14.49 -6.77 -7.60
N GLN A 548 -15.00 -5.65 -7.09
CA GLN A 548 -14.19 -4.44 -6.89
C GLN A 548 -13.08 -4.66 -5.86
N GLN A 549 -13.36 -5.40 -4.78
CA GLN A 549 -12.36 -5.78 -3.79
C GLN A 549 -11.31 -6.71 -4.38
N ILE A 550 -11.72 -7.73 -5.16
CA ILE A 550 -10.81 -8.64 -5.85
C ILE A 550 -9.93 -7.86 -6.85
N ASN A 551 -10.50 -6.95 -7.63
CA ASN A 551 -9.75 -6.12 -8.56
C ASN A 551 -8.67 -5.28 -7.84
N THR A 552 -9.01 -4.73 -6.66
CA THR A 552 -8.04 -4.01 -5.82
C THR A 552 -6.92 -4.94 -5.35
N ALA A 553 -7.24 -6.17 -4.94
CA ALA A 553 -6.26 -7.15 -4.51
C ALA A 553 -5.33 -7.60 -5.66
N VAL A 554 -5.86 -7.78 -6.87
CA VAL A 554 -5.06 -8.12 -8.06
C VAL A 554 -4.13 -6.97 -8.44
N ASN A 555 -4.60 -5.72 -8.39
CA ASN A 555 -3.75 -4.56 -8.62
C ASN A 555 -2.61 -4.45 -7.57
N GLN A 556 -2.88 -4.84 -6.32
CA GLN A 556 -1.85 -4.94 -5.29
C GLN A 556 -0.85 -6.07 -5.58
N MET A 557 -1.32 -7.23 -6.03
CA MET A 557 -0.46 -8.33 -6.45
C MET A 557 0.44 -7.96 -7.63
N ASP A 558 -0.06 -7.18 -8.60
CA ASP A 558 0.75 -6.67 -9.72
C ASP A 558 1.88 -5.76 -9.22
N GLN A 559 1.56 -4.79 -8.34
CA GLN A 559 2.58 -3.92 -7.74
C GLN A 559 3.65 -4.71 -6.97
N ASP A 560 3.25 -5.70 -6.18
CA ASP A 560 4.19 -6.51 -5.43
C ASP A 560 5.01 -7.44 -6.34
N THR A 561 4.44 -7.89 -7.46
CA THR A 561 5.16 -8.63 -8.51
C THR A 561 6.22 -7.75 -9.17
N GLN A 562 5.90 -6.49 -9.47
CA GLN A 562 6.88 -5.51 -10.00
C GLN A 562 7.99 -5.19 -8.99
N LYS A 563 7.65 -5.03 -7.70
CA LYS A 563 8.66 -4.86 -6.63
C LYS A 563 9.57 -6.08 -6.51
N ASN A 564 9.02 -7.29 -6.64
CA ASN A 564 9.82 -8.50 -6.65
C ASN A 564 10.77 -8.54 -7.84
N ALA A 565 10.32 -8.10 -9.02
CA ALA A 565 11.19 -8.00 -10.20
C ALA A 565 12.36 -7.02 -9.95
N ALA A 566 12.08 -5.83 -9.42
CA ALA A 566 13.11 -4.85 -9.06
C ALA A 566 14.08 -5.40 -7.99
N MET A 567 13.56 -6.09 -6.97
CA MET A 567 14.36 -6.71 -5.92
C MET A 567 15.27 -7.82 -6.48
N VAL A 568 14.79 -8.60 -7.45
CA VAL A 568 15.57 -9.62 -8.13
C VAL A 568 16.71 -8.98 -8.94
N GLU A 569 16.46 -7.90 -9.66
CA GLU A 569 17.50 -7.16 -10.37
C GLU A 569 18.58 -6.61 -9.41
N GLU A 570 18.16 -6.00 -8.30
CA GLU A 570 19.07 -5.48 -7.29
C GLU A 570 19.90 -6.60 -6.63
N THR A 571 19.26 -7.71 -6.27
CA THR A 571 19.93 -8.88 -5.66
C THR A 571 20.93 -9.52 -6.61
N THR A 572 20.58 -9.58 -7.90
CA THR A 572 21.45 -10.09 -8.96
C THR A 572 22.67 -9.18 -9.12
N ALA A 573 22.47 -7.86 -9.17
CA ALA A 573 23.55 -6.88 -9.26
C ALA A 573 24.48 -6.92 -8.03
N ALA A 574 23.91 -7.02 -6.82
CA ALA A 574 24.67 -7.14 -5.57
C ALA A 574 25.51 -8.42 -5.55
N SER A 575 24.94 -9.56 -5.99
CA SER A 575 25.65 -10.84 -6.10
C SER A 575 26.81 -10.77 -7.09
N HIS A 576 26.63 -10.10 -8.23
CA HIS A 576 27.73 -9.82 -9.16
C HIS A 576 28.81 -8.90 -8.58
N GLY A 577 28.43 -7.93 -7.74
CA GLY A 577 29.37 -7.11 -6.98
C GLY A 577 30.22 -7.95 -6.02
N LEU A 578 29.58 -8.78 -5.20
CA LEU A 578 30.25 -9.66 -4.23
C LEU A 578 31.19 -10.66 -4.90
N ALA A 579 30.76 -11.30 -5.99
CA ALA A 579 31.60 -12.23 -6.74
C ALA A 579 32.86 -11.54 -7.31
N ARG A 580 32.72 -10.30 -7.82
CA ARG A 580 33.87 -9.51 -8.29
C ARG A 580 34.82 -9.15 -7.15
N GLU A 581 34.30 -8.73 -6.00
CA GLU A 581 35.11 -8.38 -4.82
C GLU A 581 35.86 -9.60 -4.28
N ALA A 582 35.18 -10.75 -4.19
CA ALA A 582 35.80 -12.01 -3.78
C ALA A 582 36.87 -12.48 -4.77
N SER A 583 36.63 -12.35 -6.08
CA SER A 583 37.63 -12.62 -7.12
C SER A 583 38.84 -11.71 -7.01
N SER A 584 38.64 -10.40 -6.78
CA SER A 584 39.71 -9.42 -6.57
C SER A 584 40.56 -9.76 -5.33
N LEU A 585 39.90 -10.11 -4.22
CA LEU A 585 40.57 -10.53 -2.99
C LEU A 585 41.39 -11.81 -3.19
N ASN A 586 40.84 -12.80 -3.89
CA ASN A 586 41.58 -14.03 -4.25
C ASN A 586 42.80 -13.74 -5.14
N GLN A 587 42.69 -12.79 -6.07
CA GLN A 587 43.80 -12.37 -6.92
C GLN A 587 44.91 -11.66 -6.11
N LEU A 588 44.54 -10.80 -5.15
CA LEU A 588 45.49 -10.16 -4.22
C LEU A 588 46.19 -11.20 -3.33
N LEU A 589 45.43 -12.18 -2.81
CA LEU A 589 45.98 -13.27 -2.00
C LEU A 589 46.89 -14.20 -2.82
N GLY A 590 46.66 -14.33 -4.13
CA GLY A 590 47.52 -15.08 -5.05
C GLY A 590 48.94 -14.51 -5.19
N GLN A 591 49.20 -13.30 -4.71
CA GLN A 591 50.55 -12.73 -4.61
C GLN A 591 51.36 -13.35 -3.46
N PHE A 592 50.69 -14.00 -2.50
CA PHE A 592 51.33 -14.64 -1.36
C PHE A 592 51.36 -16.16 -1.51
N LYS A 593 52.50 -16.79 -1.16
CA LYS A 593 52.62 -18.24 -1.06
C LYS A 593 52.12 -18.68 0.31
N LEU A 594 50.88 -19.17 0.37
CA LEU A 594 50.19 -19.48 1.64
C LEU A 594 50.33 -20.94 2.09
N SER A 595 50.83 -21.84 1.23
CA SER A 595 51.13 -23.24 1.56
C SER A 595 52.26 -23.79 0.70
N ALA A 596 53.19 -24.55 1.31
CA ALA A 596 54.18 -25.36 0.59
C ALA A 596 53.63 -26.74 0.17
N THR A 597 52.44 -27.13 0.62
CA THR A 597 51.85 -28.43 0.29
C THR A 597 50.33 -28.34 0.30
N PHE A 598 49.72 -28.36 -0.89
CA PHE A 598 48.65 -29.28 -1.32
C PHE A 598 48.18 -28.82 -2.72
N GLU A 599 48.97 -29.11 -3.74
CA GLU A 599 48.34 -29.63 -4.96
C GLU A 599 47.69 -30.95 -4.53
N ALA A 600 46.40 -30.91 -4.20
CA ALA A 600 45.63 -32.14 -4.31
C ALA A 600 45.72 -32.54 -5.80
N PRO A 601 46.24 -33.73 -6.14
CA PRO A 601 46.32 -34.13 -7.52
C PRO A 601 44.90 -34.07 -8.09
N ILE A 602 44.73 -33.29 -9.16
CA ILE A 602 43.51 -33.33 -9.95
C ILE A 602 43.39 -34.77 -10.43
N ARG A 603 42.58 -35.56 -9.75
CA ARG A 603 42.30 -36.94 -10.15
C ARG A 603 41.45 -36.86 -11.40
N ALA A 604 42.05 -37.14 -12.56
CA ALA A 604 41.31 -37.26 -13.80
C ALA A 604 40.24 -38.34 -13.64
N ALA A 605 38.99 -38.00 -13.96
CA ALA A 605 37.85 -38.90 -13.85
C ALA A 605 38.11 -40.19 -14.64
N THR A 606 37.95 -41.33 -13.99
CA THR A 606 38.06 -42.63 -14.67
C THR A 606 36.71 -43.04 -15.27
N PRO A 607 36.66 -43.77 -16.40
CA PRO A 607 35.40 -44.17 -17.05
C PRO A 607 34.44 -45.02 -16.18
N ALA A 608 34.88 -45.44 -14.99
CA ALA A 608 34.10 -46.23 -14.04
C ALA A 608 33.30 -45.39 -13.02
N GLU A 609 33.52 -44.07 -12.95
CA GLU A 609 32.79 -43.20 -12.01
C GLU A 609 31.46 -42.74 -12.62
N ARG A 610 30.34 -43.27 -12.08
CA ARG A 610 28.99 -42.84 -12.46
C ARG A 610 28.61 -41.57 -11.67
N PRO A 611 27.97 -40.58 -12.30
CA PRO A 611 27.49 -39.38 -11.59
C PRO A 611 26.51 -39.78 -10.48
N ALA A 612 26.83 -39.43 -9.23
CA ALA A 612 25.87 -39.54 -8.15
C ALA A 612 24.77 -38.50 -8.37
N ALA A 613 23.51 -38.95 -8.51
CA ALA A 613 22.39 -38.06 -8.71
C ALA A 613 22.20 -37.17 -7.46
N SER A 614 22.16 -35.85 -7.67
CA SER A 614 21.93 -34.86 -6.62
C SER A 614 20.64 -35.17 -5.83
N PRO A 615 20.69 -35.20 -4.49
CA PRO A 615 19.51 -35.33 -3.64
C PRO A 615 18.43 -34.27 -3.92
N ALA A 616 18.84 -33.07 -4.33
CA ALA A 616 17.93 -31.98 -4.66
C ALA A 616 17.11 -32.28 -5.94
N ARG A 617 17.72 -32.91 -6.95
CA ARG A 617 16.98 -33.35 -8.15
C ARG A 617 16.03 -34.50 -7.86
N ALA A 618 16.37 -35.38 -6.91
CA ALA A 618 15.48 -36.47 -6.48
C ALA A 618 14.24 -35.93 -5.73
N LEU A 619 14.41 -34.87 -4.93
CA LEU A 619 13.30 -34.20 -4.24
C LEU A 619 12.40 -33.44 -5.22
N GLY A 620 12.99 -32.67 -6.16
CA GLY A 620 12.24 -31.97 -7.20
C GLY A 620 11.41 -32.90 -8.08
N ARG A 621 11.94 -34.10 -8.40
CA ARG A 621 11.21 -35.11 -9.17
C ARG A 621 10.06 -35.73 -8.38
N LYS A 622 10.21 -35.93 -7.07
CA LYS A 622 9.12 -36.40 -6.18
C LYS A 622 8.00 -35.37 -6.04
N LEU A 623 8.34 -34.09 -5.95
CA LEU A 623 7.36 -32.99 -5.91
C LEU A 623 6.64 -32.86 -7.25
N ALA A 624 7.35 -32.90 -8.38
CA ALA A 624 6.73 -32.87 -9.70
C ALA A 624 5.75 -34.04 -9.93
N THR A 625 6.06 -35.24 -9.43
CA THR A 625 5.11 -36.38 -9.47
C THR A 625 3.92 -36.25 -8.54
N ALA A 626 4.01 -35.44 -7.48
CA ALA A 626 2.89 -35.17 -6.58
C ALA A 626 1.89 -34.16 -7.19
N PHE A 627 2.36 -33.24 -8.03
CA PHE A 627 1.51 -32.25 -8.71
C PHE A 627 0.96 -32.73 -10.07
N ASN A 628 1.58 -33.72 -10.70
CA ASN A 628 1.04 -34.38 -11.92
C ASN A 628 0.13 -35.58 -11.62
N GLY A 629 -0.22 -35.82 -10.36
CA GLY A 629 -1.20 -36.82 -9.95
C GLY A 629 -2.61 -36.29 -10.12
N ASN A 630 -3.38 -36.89 -11.02
CA ASN A 630 -4.76 -36.57 -11.38
C ASN A 630 -5.76 -36.85 -10.22
N ALA A 631 -5.59 -36.18 -9.09
CA ALA A 631 -6.41 -36.32 -7.87
C ALA A 631 -7.56 -35.31 -7.79
N ALA A 632 -7.95 -34.72 -8.94
CA ALA A 632 -9.09 -33.83 -9.08
C ALA A 632 -10.27 -34.51 -9.78
N VAL A 633 -10.59 -35.76 -9.43
CA VAL A 633 -11.93 -36.34 -9.65
C VAL A 633 -12.25 -37.28 -8.47
N LYS A 634 -12.63 -36.70 -7.34
CA LYS A 634 -13.54 -37.35 -6.40
C LYS A 634 -14.50 -36.29 -5.85
N GLN A 635 -15.68 -36.24 -6.45
CA GLN A 635 -16.89 -35.70 -5.84
C GLN A 635 -17.17 -36.51 -4.57
N ASP A 636 -17.13 -35.88 -3.41
CA ASP A 636 -18.15 -36.01 -2.37
C ASP A 636 -17.81 -35.03 -1.23
N TRP A 637 -18.58 -33.95 -1.16
CA TRP A 637 -18.64 -33.03 -0.03
C TRP A 637 -20.08 -33.00 0.48
N GLN A 638 -20.52 -34.13 1.03
CA GLN A 638 -21.58 -34.16 2.03
C GLN A 638 -20.91 -34.53 3.36
N GLU A 639 -21.22 -33.75 4.40
CA GLU A 639 -20.63 -33.77 5.75
C GLU A 639 -19.33 -33.00 5.93
N PHE A 640 -19.44 -31.66 6.03
CA PHE A 640 -18.88 -30.91 7.16
C PHE A 640 -19.61 -29.58 7.35
#